data_AF-A0A941EAG3-F1
#
_entry.id   AF-A0A941EAG3-F1
#
_cell.length_a   1.000
_cell.length_b   1.000
_cell.length_c   1.000
_cell.angle_alpha   90.00
_cell.angle_beta   90.00
_cell.angle_gamma   90.00
#
_symmetry.space_group_name_H-M   'P 1'
#
loop_
_entity.id
_entity.type
_entity.pdbx_description
1 polymer ?
#
loop_
_entity_poly.entity_id
_entity_poly.type
_entity_poly.pdbx_seq_one_letter_code
_entity_poly.pdbx_strand_id
1 'polypeptide(L)'
;TRPSREITNRLVSRAWRAADREPLLPALAELIHAQIFTDHGSSWPGRIPDEPRDTRDRRTLLTLVINDLATTVEAARLAHSPISTSLGLTRTEDLAWMLEQEQAADEAHAALWHSLLRSVFDPSNAQHRQLATQSPDSRAARVLEPLLAGAPANRLIPSRAATHQAVTAEEPHLQPDPAAREAAIASLAELLTAAGSGAADSFPRLCVLLQSAPPDPAPTFLWDVPGDDLTLTPGFKALLEDDQTAIPRLLDAAAAFVKGQHPHTDEWIDAPGTWHRAASTGYVSFAALLRYRPGDLDRLPPRIWETWAPAIVAHSVAGGSPDAVPVKTTLLRVLARTALQTAQDSALRMLIAAESAGRTAHEIGFAAEYWSEEFAAALAERLDTLTWRTEPNNFQLVSHLLLCQRHQATFDQLCARLDDDRADANTGDRAGIAAILLAGQPQDAWPSVLRAMHADPAWGRTLALRLARSDSSTAILASLADAQLAELYRWCLQYVPPEEDSWEEQTVNPFHNSHELEFWRERSLRMLVDRAMPSALREVTALVRDNPQRRWMRRALVEAQEAIQTTATHYTPSPAELHALVRANGRRIIRDSTDLLELVLDEIGELQKAMHGMPAEARFLWDEQRSKDGPSHWRPKHEPDVSDYIARHLRDHLEARGVFTDREVQVGRTSTNPSAVGERIDLLCQVSTPEGRAPYREPCRVVIEIKGPWNKDIDTGVRTQLTEYMRAAKTEHGIYLASWYPQDEWDPDDYRRDKPASRLDRDQLEARLNAQIEVESARTGCDIRAFVLNLERRDPSANKA
;
A
#
# COMPACT_ATOMS: atom_id res chain seq x y z
N THR A 1 6.11 -13.22 6.21
CA THR A 1 5.27 -12.01 5.95
C THR A 1 6.15 -10.78 6.09
N ARG A 2 6.24 -9.93 5.05
CA ARG A 2 7.05 -8.71 5.11
C ARG A 2 6.29 -7.63 5.92
N PRO A 3 6.93 -6.92 6.86
CA PRO A 3 6.29 -5.81 7.56
C PRO A 3 5.83 -4.72 6.57
N SER A 4 4.76 -3.99 6.91
CA SER A 4 4.31 -2.87 6.09
C SER A 4 5.40 -1.79 6.01
N ARG A 5 5.47 -1.04 4.91
CA ARG A 5 6.52 -0.03 4.64
C ARG A 5 6.67 1.00 5.77
N GLU A 6 5.54 1.43 6.35
CA GLU A 6 5.52 2.34 7.50
C GLU A 6 6.14 1.72 8.76
N ILE A 7 5.93 0.41 8.97
CA ILE A 7 6.54 -0.34 10.08
C ILE A 7 8.04 -0.47 9.85
N THR A 8 8.50 -0.77 8.62
CA THR A 8 9.93 -0.83 8.27
C THR A 8 10.64 0.49 8.57
N ASN A 9 10.08 1.62 8.14
CA ASN A 9 10.66 2.94 8.42
C ASN A 9 10.72 3.27 9.91
N ARG A 10 9.65 2.94 10.65
CA ARG A 10 9.63 3.11 12.11
C ARG A 10 10.63 2.19 12.81
N LEU A 11 10.84 0.97 12.31
CA LEU A 11 11.81 0.03 12.85
C LEU A 11 13.24 0.51 12.59
N VAL A 12 13.57 0.91 11.36
CA VAL A 12 14.89 1.50 11.04
C VAL A 12 15.15 2.73 11.89
N SER A 13 14.19 3.67 11.96
CA SER A 13 14.36 4.89 12.74
C SER A 13 14.47 4.64 14.25
N ARG A 14 13.67 3.70 14.82
CA ARG A 14 13.73 3.35 16.25
C ARG A 14 14.99 2.58 16.60
N ALA A 15 15.39 1.62 15.77
CA ALA A 15 16.63 0.88 15.96
C ALA A 15 17.84 1.81 15.86
N TRP A 16 17.82 2.76 14.91
CA TRP A 16 18.87 3.77 14.80
C TRP A 16 18.90 4.71 16.00
N ARG A 17 17.76 5.07 16.61
CA ARG A 17 17.72 5.93 17.82
C ARG A 17 17.94 5.18 19.13
N ALA A 18 18.10 3.85 19.10
CA ALA A 18 18.28 3.07 20.31
C ALA A 18 19.62 3.38 20.98
N ALA A 19 19.59 3.54 22.31
CA ALA A 19 20.80 3.80 23.09
C ALA A 19 21.80 2.62 23.03
N ASP A 20 21.32 1.40 22.76
CA ASP A 20 22.10 0.18 22.57
C ASP A 20 21.80 -0.45 21.21
N ARG A 21 22.22 0.21 20.12
CA ARG A 21 21.92 -0.19 18.74
C ARG A 21 22.90 -1.16 18.11
N GLU A 22 24.08 -1.38 18.71
CA GLU A 22 25.12 -2.28 18.18
C GLU A 22 24.60 -3.73 17.97
N PRO A 23 23.82 -4.33 18.89
CA PRO A 23 23.21 -5.65 18.69
C PRO A 23 22.14 -5.70 17.58
N LEU A 24 21.61 -4.55 17.17
CA LEU A 24 20.54 -4.45 16.18
C LEU A 24 21.06 -4.32 14.74
N LEU A 25 22.36 -4.04 14.57
CA LEU A 25 22.96 -3.81 13.25
C LEU A 25 22.85 -5.01 12.29
N PRO A 26 23.03 -6.28 12.71
CA PRO A 26 22.85 -7.43 11.82
C PRO A 26 21.41 -7.55 11.30
N ALA A 27 20.42 -7.39 12.19
CA ALA A 27 19.01 -7.42 11.80
C ALA A 27 18.64 -6.24 10.88
N LEU A 28 19.25 -5.07 11.09
CA LEU A 28 19.11 -3.94 10.18
C LEU A 28 19.78 -4.19 8.83
N ALA A 29 20.92 -4.89 8.78
CA ALA A 29 21.60 -5.25 7.55
C ALA A 29 20.74 -6.19 6.70
N GLU A 30 20.19 -7.25 7.30
CA GLU A 30 19.25 -8.17 6.63
C GLU A 30 18.04 -7.43 6.08
N LEU A 31 17.48 -6.50 6.87
CA LEU A 31 16.34 -5.69 6.47
C LEU A 31 16.68 -4.80 5.28
N ILE A 32 17.81 -4.09 5.31
CA ILE A 32 18.27 -3.25 4.21
C ILE A 32 18.54 -4.09 2.97
N HIS A 33 19.26 -5.20 3.12
CA HIS A 33 19.53 -6.15 2.04
C HIS A 33 18.25 -6.60 1.33
N ALA A 34 17.23 -7.00 2.10
CA ALA A 34 15.94 -7.41 1.55
C ALA A 34 15.18 -6.27 0.83
N GLN A 35 15.43 -5.01 1.19
CA GLN A 35 14.73 -3.85 0.63
C GLN A 35 15.41 -3.27 -0.63
N ILE A 36 16.73 -3.40 -0.78
CA ILE A 36 17.48 -2.93 -1.96
C ILE A 36 16.87 -3.45 -3.28
N PHE A 37 16.27 -4.64 -3.27
CA PHE A 37 15.68 -5.29 -4.44
C PHE A 37 14.21 -4.97 -4.70
N THR A 38 13.56 -4.29 -3.76
CA THR A 38 12.11 -4.02 -3.81
C THR A 38 11.78 -2.54 -3.64
N ASP A 39 12.79 -1.70 -3.48
CA ASP A 39 12.66 -0.26 -3.31
C ASP A 39 12.37 0.42 -4.65
N HIS A 40 11.24 1.14 -4.70
CA HIS A 40 10.75 1.87 -5.86
C HIS A 40 10.74 3.40 -5.62
N GLY A 41 11.52 3.90 -4.65
CA GLY A 41 11.76 5.34 -4.50
C GLY A 41 10.73 6.08 -3.67
N SER A 42 10.46 5.66 -2.43
CA SER A 42 9.55 6.37 -1.52
C SER A 42 10.11 6.52 -0.10
N SER A 43 9.85 7.68 0.52
CA SER A 43 10.11 8.09 1.92
C SER A 43 10.85 7.07 2.81
N TRP A 44 12.15 7.25 2.96
CA TRP A 44 12.98 6.62 4.00
C TRP A 44 13.23 7.61 5.14
N PRO A 45 13.69 7.16 6.33
CA PRO A 45 14.20 8.08 7.34
C PRO A 45 15.27 9.00 6.74
N GLY A 46 15.34 10.24 7.23
CA GLY A 46 16.36 11.19 6.80
C GLY A 46 17.79 10.66 7.04
N ARG A 47 18.75 11.29 6.36
CA ARG A 47 20.18 10.96 6.41
C ARG A 47 20.63 10.70 7.84
N ILE A 48 21.35 9.59 8.04
CA ILE A 48 22.01 9.26 9.31
C ILE A 48 22.92 10.44 9.72
N PRO A 49 22.91 10.91 10.97
CA PRO A 49 23.78 12.01 11.41
C PRO A 49 25.27 11.72 11.27
N ASP A 50 26.10 12.76 11.28
CA ASP A 50 27.55 12.67 11.06
C ASP A 50 28.34 12.63 12.38
N GLU A 51 27.68 12.26 13.48
CA GLU A 51 28.35 12.09 14.77
C GLU A 51 29.34 10.92 14.73
N PRO A 52 30.42 10.93 15.53
CA PRO A 52 31.43 9.86 15.52
C PRO A 52 30.84 8.47 15.74
N ARG A 53 29.82 8.37 16.59
CA ARG A 53 29.10 7.13 16.87
C ARG A 53 28.27 6.67 15.66
N ASP A 54 27.50 7.55 15.05
CA ASP A 54 26.68 7.24 13.87
C ASP A 54 27.53 6.85 12.66
N THR A 55 28.68 7.51 12.46
CA THR A 55 29.64 7.16 11.40
C THR A 55 30.20 5.75 11.61
N ARG A 56 30.59 5.40 12.84
CA ARG A 56 31.05 4.04 13.18
C ARG A 56 29.96 3.01 12.90
N ASP A 57 28.76 3.22 13.45
CA ASP A 57 27.65 2.26 13.36
C ASP A 57 27.18 2.10 11.91
N ARG A 58 27.21 3.18 11.12
CA ARG A 58 26.87 3.17 9.67
C ARG A 58 27.87 2.40 8.85
N ARG A 59 29.17 2.57 9.10
CA ARG A 59 30.23 1.80 8.43
C ARG A 59 30.13 0.31 8.76
N THR A 60 29.83 -0.03 10.01
CA THR A 60 29.55 -1.41 10.43
C THR A 60 28.34 -1.97 9.70
N LEU A 61 27.23 -1.22 9.65
CA LEU A 61 26.02 -1.62 8.93
C LEU A 61 26.29 -1.86 7.44
N LEU A 62 27.00 -0.94 6.78
CA LEU A 62 27.35 -1.06 5.36
C LEU A 62 28.22 -2.30 5.09
N THR A 63 29.18 -2.59 5.98
CA THR A 63 30.03 -3.78 5.89
C THR A 63 29.22 -5.06 6.01
N LEU A 64 28.29 -5.12 6.96
CA LEU A 64 27.39 -6.26 7.14
C LEU A 64 26.53 -6.50 5.89
N VAL A 65 25.95 -5.43 5.32
CA VAL A 65 25.15 -5.53 4.10
C VAL A 65 26.01 -6.04 2.94
N ILE A 66 27.23 -5.52 2.76
CA ILE A 66 28.12 -5.93 1.66
C ILE A 66 28.53 -7.39 1.75
N ASN A 67 28.80 -7.90 2.96
CA ASN A 67 29.18 -9.29 3.18
C ASN A 67 28.05 -10.29 2.82
N ASP A 68 26.81 -9.83 2.81
CA ASP A 68 25.64 -10.63 2.44
C ASP A 68 25.28 -10.52 0.95
N LEU A 69 25.93 -9.63 0.18
CA LEU A 69 25.69 -9.50 -1.26
C LEU A 69 26.38 -10.63 -2.03
N ALA A 70 25.67 -11.20 -3.00
CA ALA A 70 26.15 -12.28 -3.84
C ALA A 70 26.80 -11.78 -5.15
N THR A 71 26.48 -10.58 -5.64
CA THR A 71 26.98 -10.09 -6.94
C THR A 71 27.30 -8.59 -6.99
N THR A 72 28.14 -8.20 -7.95
CA THR A 72 28.49 -6.79 -8.22
C THR A 72 27.28 -5.96 -8.67
N VAL A 73 26.26 -6.58 -9.27
CA VAL A 73 24.99 -5.91 -9.62
C VAL A 73 24.23 -5.51 -8.36
N GLU A 74 24.25 -6.35 -7.33
CA GLU A 74 23.62 -6.04 -6.05
C GLU A 74 24.37 -4.92 -5.31
N ALA A 75 25.71 -4.90 -5.40
CA ALA A 75 26.53 -3.81 -4.86
C ALA A 75 26.29 -2.48 -5.59
N ALA A 76 26.13 -2.51 -6.92
CA ALA A 76 25.75 -1.32 -7.70
C ALA A 76 24.33 -0.84 -7.33
N ARG A 77 23.38 -1.75 -7.10
CA ARG A 77 22.05 -1.39 -6.59
C ARG A 77 22.09 -0.81 -5.20
N LEU A 78 22.89 -1.37 -4.29
CA LEU A 78 23.12 -0.79 -2.97
C LEU A 78 23.63 0.64 -3.08
N ALA A 79 24.62 0.90 -3.93
CA ALA A 79 25.22 2.23 -4.13
C ALA A 79 24.21 3.30 -4.59
N HIS A 80 23.18 2.91 -5.35
CA HIS A 80 22.26 3.83 -6.01
C HIS A 80 20.79 3.68 -5.57
N SER A 81 20.50 2.78 -4.63
CA SER A 81 19.14 2.56 -4.14
C SER A 81 18.62 3.77 -3.37
N PRO A 82 17.32 4.09 -3.47
CA PRO A 82 16.72 5.20 -2.74
C PRO A 82 16.92 5.10 -1.22
N ILE A 83 16.89 3.90 -0.64
CA ILE A 83 17.23 3.64 0.77
C ILE A 83 18.66 4.06 1.12
N SER A 84 19.63 3.68 0.29
CA SER A 84 21.05 3.99 0.52
C SER A 84 21.31 5.49 0.40
N THR A 85 20.75 6.14 -0.61
CA THR A 85 20.86 7.60 -0.80
C THR A 85 20.17 8.37 0.32
N SER A 86 18.97 7.94 0.74
CA SER A 86 18.19 8.64 1.79
C SER A 86 18.83 8.54 3.16
N LEU A 87 19.33 7.35 3.54
CA LEU A 87 20.04 7.14 4.80
C LEU A 87 21.48 7.68 4.74
N GLY A 88 22.02 7.92 3.55
CA GLY A 88 23.41 8.26 3.30
C GLY A 88 24.36 7.14 3.73
N LEU A 89 24.04 5.89 3.37
CA LEU A 89 24.85 4.72 3.75
C LEU A 89 26.26 4.79 3.15
N THR A 90 26.38 5.24 1.90
CA THR A 90 27.63 5.48 1.18
C THR A 90 27.84 6.96 0.97
N ARG A 91 29.05 7.46 1.25
CA ARG A 91 29.33 8.89 1.19
C ARG A 91 30.72 9.18 0.66
N THR A 92 30.91 10.39 0.15
CA THR A 92 32.20 10.83 -0.40
C THR A 92 33.29 10.85 0.66
N GLU A 93 32.98 11.22 1.91
CA GLU A 93 33.94 11.20 3.03
C GLU A 93 34.43 9.80 3.44
N ASP A 94 33.77 8.73 2.98
CA ASP A 94 34.14 7.36 3.30
C ASP A 94 35.19 6.78 2.35
N LEU A 95 35.59 7.49 1.30
CA LEU A 95 36.48 6.96 0.27
C LEU A 95 37.75 6.32 0.85
N ALA A 96 38.44 7.00 1.78
CA ALA A 96 39.66 6.47 2.39
C ALA A 96 39.41 5.15 3.14
N TRP A 97 38.33 5.09 3.92
CA TRP A 97 37.95 3.88 4.66
C TRP A 97 37.51 2.75 3.72
N MET A 98 36.76 3.06 2.64
CA MET A 98 36.35 2.06 1.65
C MET A 98 37.55 1.47 0.91
N LEU A 99 38.59 2.27 0.64
CA LEU A 99 39.84 1.78 0.05
C LEU A 99 40.56 0.81 0.99
N GLU A 100 40.56 1.07 2.31
CA GLU A 100 41.09 0.14 3.31
C GLU A 100 40.29 -1.18 3.36
N GLN A 101 38.95 -1.11 3.29
CA GLN A 101 38.11 -2.32 3.25
C GLN A 101 38.33 -3.14 1.98
N GLU A 102 38.44 -2.48 0.82
CA GLU A 102 38.74 -3.14 -0.46
C GLU A 102 40.10 -3.82 -0.43
N GLN A 103 41.12 -3.18 0.15
CA GLN A 103 42.46 -3.73 0.24
C GLN A 103 42.53 -4.96 1.16
N ALA A 104 41.73 -4.98 2.23
CA ALA A 104 41.66 -6.10 3.17
C ALA A 104 40.76 -7.26 2.68
N ALA A 105 39.91 -7.02 1.68
CA ALA A 105 38.94 -7.99 1.16
C ALA A 105 39.57 -9.05 0.24
N ASP A 106 38.95 -10.23 0.20
CA ASP A 106 39.23 -11.23 -0.85
C ASP A 106 38.80 -10.74 -2.23
N GLU A 107 39.13 -11.49 -3.29
CA GLU A 107 38.88 -11.05 -4.67
C GLU A 107 37.38 -10.87 -4.99
N ALA A 108 36.51 -11.68 -4.38
CA ALA A 108 35.07 -11.60 -4.61
C ALA A 108 34.46 -10.37 -3.94
N HIS A 109 34.80 -10.11 -2.68
CA HIS A 109 34.32 -8.95 -1.94
C HIS A 109 34.97 -7.65 -2.41
N ALA A 110 36.22 -7.68 -2.85
CA ALA A 110 36.89 -6.52 -3.47
C ALA A 110 36.10 -6.00 -4.67
N ALA A 111 35.57 -6.89 -5.52
CA ALA A 111 34.73 -6.50 -6.66
C ALA A 111 33.42 -5.81 -6.24
N LEU A 112 32.85 -6.16 -5.08
CA LEU A 112 31.69 -5.47 -4.51
C LEU A 112 32.06 -4.06 -4.06
N TRP A 113 33.18 -3.91 -3.35
CA TRP A 113 33.72 -2.61 -2.94
C TRP A 113 34.05 -1.70 -4.11
N HIS A 114 34.54 -2.24 -5.23
CA HIS A 114 34.77 -1.46 -6.46
C HIS A 114 33.51 -0.73 -6.96
N SER A 115 32.34 -1.34 -6.80
CA SER A 115 31.06 -0.73 -7.21
C SER A 115 30.72 0.50 -6.35
N LEU A 116 30.98 0.41 -5.04
CA LEU A 116 30.74 1.50 -4.09
C LEU A 116 31.78 2.61 -4.23
N LEU A 117 33.06 2.24 -4.39
CA LEU A 117 34.15 3.18 -4.64
C LEU A 117 33.86 4.07 -5.85
N ARG A 118 33.36 3.52 -6.95
CA ARG A 118 32.96 4.29 -8.14
C ARG A 118 31.83 5.28 -7.87
N SER A 119 30.90 4.96 -6.97
CA SER A 119 29.76 5.81 -6.63
C SER A 119 30.12 7.02 -5.76
N VAL A 120 31.17 6.89 -4.93
CA VAL A 120 31.60 7.94 -3.99
C VAL A 120 32.84 8.72 -4.47
N PHE A 121 33.54 8.20 -5.48
CA PHE A 121 34.73 8.85 -6.04
C PHE A 121 34.37 10.09 -6.85
N ASP A 122 35.09 11.18 -6.61
CA ASP A 122 34.91 12.46 -7.29
C ASP A 122 36.25 12.89 -7.89
N PRO A 123 36.41 12.84 -9.23
CA PRO A 123 37.67 13.18 -9.88
C PRO A 123 38.02 14.68 -9.79
N SER A 124 37.06 15.55 -9.44
CA SER A 124 37.32 16.98 -9.24
C SER A 124 37.96 17.27 -7.87
N ASN A 125 37.71 16.41 -6.88
CA ASN A 125 38.23 16.55 -5.52
C ASN A 125 39.72 16.18 -5.45
N ALA A 126 40.55 17.13 -4.98
CA ALA A 126 42.01 16.96 -4.90
C ALA A 126 42.44 15.83 -3.95
N GLN A 127 41.74 15.66 -2.82
CA GLN A 127 42.02 14.60 -1.86
C GLN A 127 41.65 13.23 -2.41
N HIS A 128 40.55 13.12 -3.15
CA HIS A 128 40.14 11.86 -3.79
C HIS A 128 41.15 11.44 -4.86
N ARG A 129 41.61 12.39 -5.69
CA ARG A 129 42.70 12.15 -6.65
C ARG A 129 44.00 11.71 -5.98
N GLN A 130 44.34 12.30 -4.84
CA GLN A 130 45.51 11.90 -4.08
C GLN A 130 45.35 10.46 -3.53
N LEU A 131 44.22 10.13 -2.93
CA LEU A 131 43.94 8.78 -2.40
C LEU A 131 43.95 7.71 -3.52
N ALA A 132 43.37 8.01 -4.68
CA ALA A 132 43.35 7.07 -5.81
C ALA A 132 44.74 6.89 -6.48
N THR A 133 45.65 7.87 -6.36
CA THR A 133 47.00 7.79 -6.95
C THR A 133 48.09 7.36 -5.96
N GLN A 134 47.78 7.25 -4.67
CA GLN A 134 48.73 6.81 -3.62
C GLN A 134 49.24 5.37 -3.82
N SER A 135 48.46 4.50 -4.48
CA SER A 135 48.81 3.10 -4.73
C SER A 135 48.38 2.68 -6.14
N PRO A 136 49.11 3.10 -7.19
CA PRO A 136 48.71 2.93 -8.58
C PRO A 136 48.59 1.46 -9.02
N ASP A 137 49.28 0.55 -8.34
CA ASP A 137 49.22 -0.89 -8.63
C ASP A 137 48.07 -1.62 -7.91
N SER A 138 47.30 -0.93 -7.06
CA SER A 138 46.19 -1.53 -6.31
C SER A 138 45.00 -1.90 -7.22
N ARG A 139 44.21 -2.88 -6.80
CA ARG A 139 42.97 -3.29 -7.48
C ARG A 139 42.00 -2.10 -7.61
N ALA A 140 41.79 -1.33 -6.53
CA ALA A 140 40.98 -0.13 -6.54
C ALA A 140 41.51 0.97 -7.49
N ALA A 141 42.83 1.18 -7.59
CA ALA A 141 43.39 2.17 -8.51
C ALA A 141 43.06 1.86 -9.97
N ARG A 142 43.13 0.60 -10.41
CA ARG A 142 42.75 0.18 -11.78
C ARG A 142 41.28 0.46 -12.11
N VAL A 143 40.43 0.44 -11.10
CA VAL A 143 38.98 0.67 -11.21
C VAL A 143 38.65 2.17 -11.29
N LEU A 144 39.46 3.01 -10.63
CA LEU A 144 39.29 4.48 -10.57
C LEU A 144 40.10 5.22 -11.64
N GLU A 145 41.17 4.63 -12.16
CA GLU A 145 42.05 5.21 -13.20
C GLU A 145 41.29 5.71 -14.44
N PRO A 146 40.30 4.99 -15.01
CA PRO A 146 39.54 5.48 -16.15
C PRO A 146 38.75 6.77 -15.85
N LEU A 147 38.33 6.96 -14.59
CA LEU A 147 37.62 8.17 -14.13
C LEU A 147 38.59 9.36 -13.94
N LEU A 148 39.88 9.07 -13.69
CA LEU A 148 40.95 10.07 -13.60
C LEU A 148 41.45 10.52 -14.99
N ALA A 149 41.50 9.61 -15.96
CA ALA A 149 42.02 9.86 -17.31
C ALA A 149 41.04 10.66 -18.21
N GLY A 150 39.79 10.81 -17.81
CA GLY A 150 38.70 11.42 -18.58
C GLY A 150 38.56 12.96 -18.53
N ALA A 151 39.65 13.73 -18.54
CA ALA A 151 39.58 15.19 -18.75
C ALA A 151 40.81 15.71 -19.52
N PRO A 152 40.64 16.53 -20.59
CA PRO A 152 40.31 17.94 -20.35
C PRO A 152 39.53 18.73 -21.43
N ALA A 153 39.02 19.89 -20.97
CA ALA A 153 38.83 21.19 -21.64
C ALA A 153 37.65 21.46 -22.62
N ASN A 154 36.64 22.13 -22.06
CA ASN A 154 35.97 23.33 -22.58
C ASN A 154 34.84 23.19 -23.64
N ARG A 155 33.60 23.03 -23.15
CA ARG A 155 32.45 23.87 -23.57
C ARG A 155 31.27 23.73 -22.58
N LEU A 156 31.03 24.84 -21.89
CA LEU A 156 29.75 25.37 -21.39
C LEU A 156 28.51 24.52 -21.71
N ILE A 157 28.26 23.52 -20.89
CA ILE A 157 26.91 23.18 -20.47
C ILE A 157 26.97 23.35 -18.95
N PRO A 158 26.17 24.21 -18.31
CA PRO A 158 26.06 24.18 -16.87
C PRO A 158 25.53 22.78 -16.53
N SER A 159 26.37 21.91 -16.00
CA SER A 159 25.88 20.68 -15.42
C SER A 159 24.96 21.10 -14.27
N ARG A 160 23.82 20.42 -14.12
CA ARG A 160 22.90 20.61 -12.99
C ARG A 160 23.59 20.50 -11.61
N ALA A 161 24.83 19.99 -11.55
CA ALA A 161 25.66 19.97 -10.35
C ALA A 161 26.36 21.31 -10.05
N ALA A 162 26.70 22.13 -11.06
CA ALA A 162 27.33 23.44 -10.82
C ALA A 162 26.32 24.48 -10.29
N THR A 163 25.02 24.33 -10.57
CA THR A 163 23.98 25.18 -9.98
C THR A 163 23.68 24.78 -8.54
N HIS A 164 23.86 23.51 -8.16
CA HIS A 164 23.72 23.07 -6.77
C HIS A 164 24.98 23.31 -5.92
N GLN A 165 26.18 23.12 -6.46
CA GLN A 165 27.43 23.34 -5.70
C GLN A 165 27.78 24.82 -5.50
N ALA A 166 27.32 25.72 -6.38
CA ALA A 166 27.44 27.16 -6.14
C ALA A 166 26.48 27.67 -5.04
N VAL A 167 25.45 26.89 -4.71
CA VAL A 167 24.50 27.19 -3.61
C VAL A 167 24.94 26.53 -2.28
N THR A 168 25.86 25.57 -2.33
CA THR A 168 26.38 24.87 -1.13
C THR A 168 27.86 25.10 -0.86
N ALA A 169 28.50 26.08 -1.51
CA ALA A 169 29.70 26.65 -0.91
C ALA A 169 29.24 27.36 0.35
N GLU A 170 29.50 26.76 1.50
CA GLU A 170 29.40 27.42 2.81
C GLU A 170 30.16 28.75 2.69
N GLU A 171 29.40 29.83 2.49
CA GLU A 171 29.86 31.14 2.92
C GLU A 171 30.22 30.99 4.39
N PRO A 172 31.39 31.50 4.84
CA PRO A 172 31.80 31.35 6.22
C PRO A 172 30.68 31.85 7.10
N HIS A 173 30.05 30.94 7.87
CA HIS A 173 28.99 31.26 8.82
C HIS A 173 29.54 32.22 9.89
N LEU A 174 29.54 33.51 9.55
CA LEU A 174 29.45 34.58 10.52
C LEU A 174 28.16 34.30 11.28
N GLN A 175 28.26 34.00 12.58
CA GLN A 175 27.07 33.94 13.42
C GLN A 175 26.30 35.24 13.20
N PRO A 176 25.02 35.17 12.77
CA PRO A 176 24.26 36.36 12.46
C PRO A 176 24.18 37.23 13.72
N ASP A 177 24.39 38.54 13.55
CA ASP A 177 24.25 39.52 14.62
C ASP A 177 22.88 39.34 15.29
N PRO A 178 22.81 39.01 16.60
CA PRO A 178 21.55 38.82 17.30
C PRO A 178 20.61 40.02 17.16
N ALA A 179 21.16 41.25 17.11
CA ALA A 179 20.36 42.46 16.93
C ALA A 179 19.75 42.54 15.52
N ALA A 180 20.47 42.10 14.49
CA ALA A 180 19.95 42.03 13.12
C ALA A 180 18.86 40.97 12.98
N ARG A 181 19.01 39.82 13.67
CA ARG A 181 17.99 38.77 13.71
C ARG A 181 16.71 39.27 14.39
N GLU A 182 16.82 39.90 15.56
CA GLU A 182 15.68 40.47 16.29
C GLU A 182 14.95 41.54 15.47
N ALA A 183 15.69 42.45 14.82
CA ALA A 183 15.11 43.47 13.95
C ALA A 183 14.37 42.88 12.75
N ALA A 184 14.90 41.79 12.15
CA ALA A 184 14.26 41.10 11.05
C ALA A 184 12.96 40.40 11.49
N ILE A 185 12.94 39.75 12.66
CA ILE A 185 11.72 39.14 13.22
C ILE A 185 10.66 40.20 13.54
N ALA A 186 11.06 41.33 14.12
CA ALA A 186 10.16 42.46 14.36
C ALA A 186 9.52 42.97 13.06
N SER A 187 10.29 43.08 11.97
CA SER A 187 9.78 43.48 10.66
C SER A 187 8.76 42.46 10.09
N LEU A 188 8.98 41.15 10.28
CA LEU A 188 8.01 40.13 9.91
C LEU A 188 6.70 40.25 10.71
N ALA A 189 6.79 40.51 12.03
CA ALA A 189 5.64 40.71 12.89
C ALA A 189 4.83 41.97 12.52
N GLU A 190 5.50 43.06 12.15
CA GLU A 190 4.86 44.27 11.61
C GLU A 190 4.14 44.01 10.29
N LEU A 191 4.79 43.29 9.36
CA LEU A 191 4.17 42.90 8.09
C LEU A 191 2.95 42.01 8.29
N LEU A 192 3.00 41.07 9.24
CA LEU A 192 1.86 40.24 9.60
C LEU A 192 0.70 41.07 10.19
N THR A 193 1.01 42.08 11.00
CA THR A 193 0.02 43.03 11.52
C THR A 193 -0.62 43.84 10.39
N ALA A 194 0.20 44.41 9.51
CA ALA A 194 -0.25 45.20 8.37
C ALA A 194 -1.11 44.36 7.40
N ALA A 195 -0.70 43.13 7.14
CA ALA A 195 -1.46 42.17 6.35
C ALA A 195 -2.84 41.88 6.94
N GLY A 196 -2.93 41.66 8.26
CA GLY A 196 -4.21 41.48 8.96
C GLY A 196 -5.13 42.70 8.91
N SER A 197 -4.56 43.91 8.78
CA SER A 197 -5.31 45.17 8.61
C SER A 197 -5.75 45.46 7.16
N GLY A 198 -5.41 44.59 6.20
CA GLY A 198 -5.83 44.69 4.81
C GLY A 198 -4.89 45.49 3.89
N ALA A 199 -3.64 45.72 4.28
CA ALA A 199 -2.65 46.33 3.39
C ALA A 199 -2.28 45.35 2.25
N ALA A 200 -2.67 45.71 1.02
CA ALA A 200 -2.64 44.81 -0.16
C ALA A 200 -1.26 44.19 -0.44
N ASP A 201 -0.18 44.96 -0.30
CA ASP A 201 1.20 44.52 -0.59
C ASP A 201 1.92 43.87 0.59
N SER A 202 1.40 44.03 1.81
CA SER A 202 2.07 43.55 3.02
C SER A 202 2.09 42.03 3.10
N PHE A 203 0.99 41.36 2.71
CA PHE A 203 0.89 39.91 2.78
C PHE A 203 1.72 39.18 1.71
N PRO A 204 1.72 39.57 0.43
CA PRO A 204 2.64 39.02 -0.56
C PRO A 204 4.12 39.21 -0.18
N ARG A 205 4.46 40.40 0.35
CA ARG A 205 5.83 40.69 0.82
C ARG A 205 6.21 39.81 2.01
N LEU A 206 5.30 39.60 2.95
CA LEU A 206 5.48 38.67 4.07
C LEU A 206 5.77 37.26 3.56
N CYS A 207 4.94 36.72 2.67
CA CYS A 207 5.09 35.34 2.14
C CYS A 207 6.45 35.10 1.48
N VAL A 208 7.03 36.12 0.83
CA VAL A 208 8.38 36.05 0.25
C VAL A 208 9.45 36.04 1.34
N LEU A 209 9.36 36.94 2.32
CA LEU A 209 10.36 37.06 3.39
C LEU A 209 10.37 35.86 4.35
N LEU A 210 9.21 35.20 4.53
CA LEU A 210 9.11 34.00 5.35
C LEU A 210 9.96 32.82 4.83
N GLN A 211 10.37 32.84 3.56
CA GLN A 211 11.14 31.75 2.94
C GLN A 211 12.61 31.69 3.40
N SER A 212 13.18 32.79 3.89
CA SER A 212 14.56 32.86 4.38
C SER A 212 14.64 32.79 5.91
N ALA A 213 15.78 32.34 6.45
CA ALA A 213 16.06 32.44 7.88
C ALA A 213 16.49 33.88 8.22
N PRO A 214 15.88 34.55 9.21
CA PRO A 214 16.35 35.88 9.64
C PRO A 214 17.79 35.81 10.16
N PRO A 215 18.68 36.78 9.84
CA PRO A 215 18.44 38.06 9.17
C PRO A 215 18.65 38.04 7.64
N ASP A 216 18.77 36.86 7.03
CA ASP A 216 19.13 36.76 5.62
C ASP A 216 18.07 37.44 4.74
N PRO A 217 18.49 38.24 3.74
CA PRO A 217 17.55 38.76 2.76
C PRO A 217 16.86 37.61 2.02
N ALA A 218 15.69 37.91 1.43
CA ALA A 218 14.91 36.98 0.61
C ALA A 218 15.81 36.18 -0.35
N PRO A 219 15.49 34.91 -0.65
CA PRO A 219 16.41 34.04 -1.38
C PRO A 219 16.79 34.65 -2.73
N THR A 220 18.09 34.65 -3.05
CA THR A 220 18.66 35.14 -4.32
C THR A 220 18.16 34.33 -5.54
N PHE A 221 17.60 33.14 -5.31
CA PHE A 221 17.05 32.26 -6.33
C PHE A 221 15.57 31.95 -6.07
N LEU A 222 14.70 32.57 -6.88
CA LEU A 222 13.24 32.47 -6.86
C LEU A 222 12.68 31.17 -7.49
N TRP A 223 13.53 30.18 -7.79
CA TRP A 223 13.11 28.96 -8.51
C TRP A 223 12.70 27.78 -7.62
N ASP A 224 12.98 27.86 -6.31
CA ASP A 224 12.55 26.87 -5.32
C ASP A 224 11.97 27.60 -4.11
N VAL A 225 10.66 27.86 -4.13
CA VAL A 225 9.96 28.25 -2.89
C VAL A 225 9.97 27.02 -1.99
N PRO A 226 10.56 27.04 -0.78
CA PRO A 226 10.51 25.90 0.11
C PRO A 226 9.07 25.63 0.56
N GLY A 227 8.38 24.79 -0.20
CA GLY A 227 7.04 24.31 0.06
C GLY A 227 5.93 25.35 -0.06
N ASP A 228 4.72 24.84 -0.28
CA ASP A 228 3.46 25.58 -0.23
C ASP A 228 2.89 25.68 1.20
N ASP A 229 3.67 25.29 2.21
CA ASP A 229 3.33 25.39 3.63
C ASP A 229 4.16 26.47 4.32
N LEU A 230 3.54 27.64 4.47
CA LEU A 230 4.14 28.82 5.11
C LEU A 230 4.55 28.55 6.57
N THR A 231 4.02 27.53 7.24
CA THR A 231 4.37 27.26 8.64
C THR A 231 5.70 26.52 8.79
N LEU A 232 6.15 25.86 7.72
CA LEU A 232 7.40 25.09 7.72
C LEU A 232 8.60 25.94 7.30
N THR A 233 8.37 27.15 6.79
CA THR A 233 9.41 28.03 6.29
C THR A 233 10.30 28.57 7.42
N PRO A 234 11.59 28.81 7.18
CA PRO A 234 12.53 29.25 8.22
C PRO A 234 12.10 30.55 8.91
N GLY A 235 11.62 31.55 8.16
CA GLY A 235 11.19 32.83 8.70
C GLY A 235 9.93 32.72 9.57
N PHE A 236 9.02 31.79 9.26
CA PHE A 236 7.85 31.58 10.08
C PHE A 236 8.17 30.85 11.38
N LYS A 237 9.09 29.88 11.35
CA LYS A 237 9.59 29.22 12.57
C LYS A 237 10.22 30.22 13.54
N ALA A 238 11.05 31.13 13.03
CA ALA A 238 11.63 32.20 13.84
C ALA A 238 10.56 33.15 14.42
N LEU A 239 9.52 33.48 13.65
CA LEU A 239 8.39 34.27 14.15
C LEU A 239 7.60 33.54 15.24
N LEU A 240 7.44 32.22 15.12
CA LEU A 240 6.67 31.40 16.06
C LEU A 240 7.39 31.19 17.41
N GLU A 241 8.73 31.20 17.40
CA GLU A 241 9.54 31.19 18.63
C GLU A 241 9.22 32.42 19.51
N ASP A 242 8.98 33.58 18.89
CA ASP A 242 8.74 34.85 19.58
C ASP A 242 7.25 35.20 19.75
N ASP A 243 6.37 34.78 18.83
CA ASP A 243 4.92 35.03 18.85
C ASP A 243 4.10 33.76 18.57
N GLN A 244 3.63 33.11 19.64
CA GLN A 244 2.75 31.93 19.54
C GLN A 244 1.38 32.22 18.88
N THR A 245 0.99 33.50 18.75
CA THR A 245 -0.24 33.92 18.07
C THR A 245 -0.05 34.14 16.56
N ALA A 246 1.16 33.94 16.03
CA ALA A 246 1.47 34.15 14.62
C ALA A 246 0.64 33.26 13.67
N ILE A 247 0.34 32.00 14.05
CA ILE A 247 -0.45 31.07 13.23
C ILE A 247 -1.87 31.58 12.95
N PRO A 248 -2.73 31.87 13.95
CA PRO A 248 -4.07 32.36 13.68
C PRO A 248 -4.06 33.68 12.91
N ARG A 249 -3.11 34.57 13.18
CA ARG A 249 -2.95 35.86 12.47
C ARG A 249 -2.56 35.67 11.00
N LEU A 250 -1.69 34.69 10.70
CA LEU A 250 -1.32 34.34 9.33
C LEU A 250 -2.52 33.84 8.55
N LEU A 251 -3.33 32.98 9.17
CA LEU A 251 -4.54 32.41 8.56
C LEU A 251 -5.61 33.48 8.34
N ASP A 252 -5.77 34.42 9.27
CA ASP A 252 -6.67 35.57 9.10
C ASP A 252 -6.22 36.48 7.95
N ALA A 253 -4.92 36.74 7.83
CA ALA A 253 -4.34 37.51 6.73
C ALA A 253 -4.50 36.79 5.37
N ALA A 254 -4.29 35.46 5.32
CA ALA A 254 -4.53 34.65 4.13
C ALA A 254 -6.01 34.70 3.68
N ALA A 255 -6.95 34.57 4.64
CA ALA A 255 -8.38 34.67 4.36
C ALA A 255 -8.78 36.07 3.86
N ALA A 256 -8.22 37.13 4.45
CA ALA A 256 -8.44 38.50 4.00
C ALA A 256 -7.88 38.74 2.59
N PHE A 257 -6.68 38.23 2.31
CA PHE A 257 -6.03 38.35 1.01
C PHE A 257 -6.86 37.70 -0.11
N VAL A 258 -7.28 36.44 0.08
CA VAL A 258 -8.09 35.71 -0.91
C VAL A 258 -9.43 36.39 -1.19
N LYS A 259 -10.04 37.03 -0.17
CA LYS A 259 -11.32 37.74 -0.31
C LYS A 259 -11.20 39.12 -0.95
N GLY A 260 -10.06 39.79 -0.78
CA GLY A 260 -9.88 41.19 -1.15
C GLY A 260 -9.00 41.44 -2.38
N GLN A 261 -8.24 40.45 -2.83
CA GLN A 261 -7.24 40.58 -3.91
C GLN A 261 -7.56 39.67 -5.11
N HIS A 262 -6.79 39.82 -6.20
CA HIS A 262 -6.96 39.11 -7.47
C HIS A 262 -5.60 38.59 -7.99
N PRO A 263 -5.52 37.48 -8.75
CA PRO A 263 -4.24 36.93 -9.23
C PRO A 263 -3.56 37.69 -10.38
N HIS A 264 -4.24 38.66 -10.97
CA HIS A 264 -3.83 39.40 -12.18
C HIS A 264 -3.58 38.50 -13.40
N THR A 265 -4.47 37.54 -13.63
CA THR A 265 -4.35 36.47 -14.62
C THR A 265 -3.81 36.90 -15.98
N ASP A 266 -4.37 37.96 -16.58
CA ASP A 266 -4.01 38.40 -17.94
C ASP A 266 -2.59 38.96 -18.06
N GLU A 267 -1.94 39.26 -16.94
CA GLU A 267 -0.55 39.72 -16.92
C GLU A 267 0.46 38.58 -17.06
N TRP A 268 0.06 37.32 -16.82
CA TRP A 268 1.01 36.20 -16.72
C TRP A 268 0.56 34.86 -17.31
N ILE A 269 -0.74 34.53 -17.38
CA ILE A 269 -1.19 33.18 -17.79
C ILE A 269 -0.82 32.86 -19.26
N ASP A 270 -0.79 33.87 -20.13
CA ASP A 270 -0.42 33.73 -21.54
C ASP A 270 1.10 33.88 -21.77
N ALA A 271 1.88 34.11 -20.71
CA ALA A 271 3.32 34.32 -20.74
C ALA A 271 4.03 33.19 -19.97
N PRO A 272 4.38 32.08 -20.63
CA PRO A 272 4.80 30.85 -19.95
C PRO A 272 6.10 31.05 -19.16
N GLY A 273 6.10 30.54 -17.92
CA GLY A 273 7.20 30.70 -16.97
C GLY A 273 7.34 32.10 -16.37
N THR A 274 6.35 32.97 -16.55
CA THR A 274 6.23 34.23 -15.82
C THR A 274 5.72 33.92 -14.41
N TRP A 275 6.56 34.15 -13.41
CA TRP A 275 6.14 34.06 -12.02
C TRP A 275 5.40 35.35 -11.62
N HIS A 276 4.15 35.23 -11.18
CA HIS A 276 3.38 36.36 -10.68
C HIS A 276 3.18 36.25 -9.15
N ARG A 277 3.58 37.31 -8.44
CA ARG A 277 3.60 37.34 -6.97
C ARG A 277 2.20 37.19 -6.38
N ALA A 278 1.21 37.89 -6.93
CA ALA A 278 -0.16 37.85 -6.42
C ALA A 278 -0.79 36.46 -6.62
N ALA A 279 -0.57 35.84 -7.79
CA ALA A 279 -1.06 34.50 -8.09
C ALA A 279 -0.46 33.46 -7.14
N SER A 280 0.87 33.51 -6.94
CA SER A 280 1.57 32.60 -6.03
C SER A 280 1.12 32.78 -4.58
N THR A 281 0.96 34.03 -4.13
CA THR A 281 0.44 34.37 -2.79
C THR A 281 -0.98 33.85 -2.61
N GLY A 282 -1.82 33.95 -3.65
CA GLY A 282 -3.15 33.37 -3.65
C GLY A 282 -3.13 31.87 -3.43
N TYR A 283 -2.35 31.13 -4.23
CA TYR A 283 -2.24 29.68 -4.08
C TYR A 283 -1.81 29.27 -2.67
N VAL A 284 -0.72 29.84 -2.12
CA VAL A 284 -0.26 29.48 -0.77
C VAL A 284 -1.27 29.86 0.32
N SER A 285 -2.10 30.88 0.08
CA SER A 285 -3.21 31.22 0.98
C SER A 285 -4.29 30.13 0.98
N PHE A 286 -4.71 29.66 -0.19
CA PHE A 286 -5.65 28.54 -0.30
C PHE A 286 -5.07 27.26 0.33
N ALA A 287 -3.79 26.98 0.09
CA ALA A 287 -3.08 25.84 0.66
C ALA A 287 -3.03 25.89 2.20
N ALA A 288 -2.69 27.05 2.77
CA ALA A 288 -2.68 27.26 4.23
C ALA A 288 -4.08 27.14 4.84
N LEU A 289 -5.10 27.74 4.22
CA LEU A 289 -6.49 27.63 4.68
C LEU A 289 -6.98 26.19 4.61
N LEU A 290 -6.66 25.44 3.56
CA LEU A 290 -7.05 24.03 3.45
C LEU A 290 -6.44 23.19 4.57
N ARG A 291 -5.15 23.41 4.89
CA ARG A 291 -4.43 22.65 5.93
C ARG A 291 -4.97 22.92 7.34
N TYR A 292 -5.22 24.18 7.67
CA TYR A 292 -5.45 24.59 9.06
C TYR A 292 -6.88 25.05 9.37
N ARG A 293 -7.64 25.51 8.37
CA ARG A 293 -9.02 25.97 8.50
C ARG A 293 -9.88 25.60 7.29
N PRO A 294 -10.04 24.30 6.96
CA PRO A 294 -10.77 23.88 5.76
C PRO A 294 -12.21 24.40 5.72
N GLY A 295 -12.87 24.53 6.90
CA GLY A 295 -14.23 25.07 6.99
C GLY A 295 -14.37 26.55 6.60
N ASP A 296 -13.27 27.32 6.51
CA ASP A 296 -13.31 28.68 5.97
C ASP A 296 -13.39 28.69 4.44
N LEU A 297 -12.81 27.68 3.77
CA LEU A 297 -12.89 27.51 2.32
C LEU A 297 -14.32 27.16 1.87
N ASP A 298 -15.02 26.32 2.65
CA ASP A 298 -16.42 25.94 2.40
C ASP A 298 -17.39 27.14 2.42
N ARG A 299 -16.99 28.23 3.07
CA ARG A 299 -17.78 29.47 3.20
C ARG A 299 -17.45 30.52 2.14
N LEU A 300 -16.43 30.29 1.31
CA LEU A 300 -16.09 31.23 0.25
C LEU A 300 -17.14 31.21 -0.87
N PRO A 301 -17.59 32.37 -1.36
CA PRO A 301 -18.56 32.42 -2.46
C PRO A 301 -17.91 31.96 -3.78
N PRO A 302 -18.66 31.36 -4.72
CA PRO A 302 -18.12 30.82 -5.98
C PRO A 302 -17.26 31.81 -6.79
N ARG A 303 -17.63 33.09 -6.83
CA ARG A 303 -16.86 34.16 -7.50
C ARG A 303 -15.38 34.25 -7.08
N ILE A 304 -15.07 33.88 -5.83
CA ILE A 304 -13.69 33.89 -5.31
C ILE A 304 -12.92 32.71 -5.90
N TRP A 305 -13.56 31.53 -5.98
CA TRP A 305 -13.00 30.37 -6.66
C TRP A 305 -12.79 30.64 -8.15
N GLU A 306 -13.74 31.28 -8.84
CA GLU A 306 -13.61 31.70 -10.24
C GLU A 306 -12.42 32.66 -10.43
N THR A 307 -12.32 33.68 -9.57
CA THR A 307 -11.22 34.64 -9.57
C THR A 307 -9.84 33.96 -9.46
N TRP A 308 -9.71 33.00 -8.56
CA TRP A 308 -8.42 32.38 -8.23
C TRP A 308 -8.14 31.07 -9.00
N ALA A 309 -9.09 30.56 -9.78
CA ALA A 309 -8.93 29.34 -10.55
C ALA A 309 -7.64 29.31 -11.41
N PRO A 310 -7.27 30.39 -12.14
CA PRO A 310 -6.05 30.39 -12.95
C PRO A 310 -4.79 30.17 -12.12
N ALA A 311 -4.69 30.80 -10.95
CA ALA A 311 -3.55 30.67 -10.05
C ALA A 311 -3.43 29.25 -9.47
N ILE A 312 -4.56 28.60 -9.15
CA ILE A 312 -4.57 27.24 -8.62
C ILE A 312 -4.23 26.22 -9.70
N VAL A 313 -4.75 26.40 -10.92
CA VAL A 313 -4.46 25.53 -12.08
C VAL A 313 -2.97 25.59 -12.43
N ALA A 314 -2.41 26.79 -12.56
CA ALA A 314 -1.06 27.00 -13.07
C ALA A 314 0.07 26.86 -12.03
N HIS A 315 -0.25 26.74 -10.73
CA HIS A 315 0.79 26.64 -9.70
C HIS A 315 1.57 25.32 -9.81
N SER A 316 2.89 25.38 -9.95
CA SER A 316 3.75 24.19 -9.96
C SER A 316 3.92 23.61 -8.56
N VAL A 317 3.81 22.28 -8.44
CA VAL A 317 4.13 21.53 -7.21
C VAL A 317 5.51 20.88 -7.25
N ALA A 318 6.28 21.09 -8.34
CA ALA A 318 7.64 20.58 -8.44
C ALA A 318 8.53 21.24 -7.37
N GLY A 319 9.28 20.44 -6.61
CA GLY A 319 10.10 20.94 -5.50
C GLY A 319 9.31 21.38 -4.25
N GLY A 320 7.99 21.14 -4.22
CA GLY A 320 7.11 21.51 -3.11
C GLY A 320 7.23 20.64 -1.85
N SER A 321 6.39 20.92 -0.85
CA SER A 321 6.30 20.12 0.37
C SER A 321 5.83 18.68 0.05
N PRO A 322 6.09 17.68 0.91
CA PRO A 322 5.59 16.32 0.71
C PRO A 322 4.07 16.24 0.47
N ASP A 323 3.32 17.23 0.96
CA ASP A 323 1.86 17.32 0.85
C ASP A 323 1.35 18.23 -0.28
N ALA A 324 2.24 18.83 -1.09
CA ALA A 324 1.86 19.80 -2.12
C ALA A 324 0.93 19.20 -3.20
N VAL A 325 1.20 17.96 -3.63
CA VAL A 325 0.37 17.24 -4.62
C VAL A 325 -1.04 16.96 -4.06
N PRO A 326 -1.21 16.34 -2.87
CA PRO A 326 -2.52 16.18 -2.24
C PRO A 326 -3.30 17.50 -2.05
N VAL A 327 -2.62 18.58 -1.66
CA VAL A 327 -3.24 19.89 -1.46
C VAL A 327 -3.74 20.47 -2.77
N LYS A 328 -2.90 20.53 -3.81
CA LYS A 328 -3.30 21.00 -5.15
C LYS A 328 -4.50 20.19 -5.66
N THR A 329 -4.42 18.86 -5.58
CA THR A 329 -5.49 17.95 -6.00
C THR A 329 -6.82 18.28 -5.32
N THR A 330 -6.80 18.53 -4.00
CA THR A 330 -8.00 18.85 -3.24
C THR A 330 -8.58 20.21 -3.66
N LEU A 331 -7.75 21.23 -3.86
CA LEU A 331 -8.20 22.54 -4.32
C LEU A 331 -8.83 22.48 -5.72
N LEU A 332 -8.24 21.70 -6.63
CA LEU A 332 -8.76 21.49 -7.97
C LEU A 332 -10.13 20.77 -7.96
N ARG A 333 -10.34 19.81 -7.07
CA ARG A 333 -11.67 19.18 -6.88
C ARG A 333 -12.73 20.14 -6.39
N VAL A 334 -12.34 21.15 -5.61
CA VAL A 334 -13.26 22.22 -5.20
C VAL A 334 -13.58 23.10 -6.40
N LEU A 335 -12.58 23.51 -7.19
CA LEU A 335 -12.79 24.25 -8.44
C LEU A 335 -13.73 23.52 -9.41
N ALA A 336 -13.62 22.20 -9.53
CA ALA A 336 -14.50 21.42 -10.39
C ALA A 336 -15.99 21.56 -10.03
N ARG A 337 -16.32 21.92 -8.78
CA ARG A 337 -17.70 22.12 -8.31
C ARG A 337 -18.14 23.58 -8.33
N THR A 338 -17.20 24.51 -8.22
CA THR A 338 -17.49 25.93 -8.01
C THR A 338 -17.15 26.84 -9.18
N ALA A 339 -16.18 26.45 -10.01
CA ALA A 339 -15.60 27.27 -11.08
C ALA A 339 -15.03 26.41 -12.23
N LEU A 340 -15.77 25.36 -12.63
CA LEU A 340 -15.32 24.36 -13.60
C LEU A 340 -14.84 24.99 -14.92
N GLN A 341 -15.68 25.82 -15.54
CA GLN A 341 -15.39 26.45 -16.82
C GLN A 341 -14.13 27.32 -16.76
N THR A 342 -13.97 28.12 -15.70
CA THR A 342 -12.79 28.98 -15.55
C THR A 342 -11.50 28.17 -15.35
N ALA A 343 -11.56 27.04 -14.64
CA ALA A 343 -10.42 26.15 -14.48
C ALA A 343 -10.00 25.54 -15.83
N GLN A 344 -10.96 25.09 -16.63
CA GLN A 344 -10.75 24.52 -17.96
C GLN A 344 -10.18 25.56 -18.94
N ASP A 345 -10.75 26.76 -18.99
CA ASP A 345 -10.25 27.87 -19.82
C ASP A 345 -8.82 28.26 -19.45
N SER A 346 -8.52 28.29 -18.14
CA SER A 346 -7.17 28.59 -17.64
C SER A 346 -6.15 27.52 -18.05
N ALA A 347 -6.54 26.25 -17.99
CA ALA A 347 -5.70 25.14 -18.40
C ALA A 347 -5.41 25.17 -19.91
N LEU A 348 -6.41 25.50 -20.75
CA LEU A 348 -6.22 25.67 -22.19
C LEU A 348 -5.33 26.88 -22.52
N ARG A 349 -5.56 28.03 -21.88
CA ARG A 349 -4.71 29.23 -22.07
C ARG A 349 -3.26 28.92 -21.73
N MET A 350 -3.01 28.31 -20.58
CA MET A 350 -1.67 27.89 -20.16
C MET A 350 -1.03 26.89 -21.15
N LEU A 351 -1.80 25.92 -21.65
CA LEU A 351 -1.31 24.96 -22.65
C LEU A 351 -0.92 25.65 -23.96
N ILE A 352 -1.77 26.54 -24.48
CA ILE A 352 -1.53 27.30 -25.72
C ILE A 352 -0.32 28.22 -25.57
N ALA A 353 -0.19 28.87 -24.42
CA ALA A 353 0.94 29.73 -24.09
C ALA A 353 2.24 28.92 -24.05
N ALA A 354 2.24 27.77 -23.36
CA ALA A 354 3.41 26.88 -23.27
C ALA A 354 3.84 26.35 -24.64
N GLU A 355 2.88 25.90 -25.47
CA GLU A 355 3.11 25.51 -26.87
C GLU A 355 3.77 26.63 -27.67
N SER A 356 3.22 27.84 -27.61
CA SER A 356 3.76 29.00 -28.36
C SER A 356 5.19 29.36 -27.98
N ALA A 357 5.65 28.96 -26.79
CA ALA A 357 7.00 29.21 -26.31
C ALA A 357 7.91 27.97 -26.32
N GLY A 358 7.48 26.84 -26.88
CA GLY A 358 8.24 25.59 -26.88
C GLY A 358 8.52 25.04 -25.48
N ARG A 359 7.58 25.25 -24.53
CA ARG A 359 7.66 24.77 -23.14
C ARG A 359 6.63 23.70 -22.87
N THR A 360 6.91 22.87 -21.87
CA THR A 360 5.99 21.81 -21.43
C THR A 360 5.01 22.33 -20.37
N ALA A 361 3.71 22.13 -20.59
CA ALA A 361 2.65 22.50 -19.66
C ALA A 361 2.41 21.39 -18.63
N HIS A 362 3.37 21.12 -17.75
CA HIS A 362 3.28 20.01 -16.78
C HIS A 362 1.98 20.01 -15.95
N GLU A 363 1.46 21.19 -15.64
CA GLU A 363 0.26 21.32 -14.80
C GLU A 363 -1.03 20.83 -15.45
N ILE A 364 -1.04 20.63 -16.77
CA ILE A 364 -2.18 19.99 -17.45
C ILE A 364 -2.42 18.56 -16.95
N GLY A 365 -1.40 17.89 -16.41
CA GLY A 365 -1.52 16.55 -15.83
C GLY A 365 -2.53 16.47 -14.67
N PHE A 366 -2.84 17.61 -14.02
CA PHE A 366 -3.84 17.68 -12.96
C PHE A 366 -5.28 17.89 -13.46
N ALA A 367 -5.49 18.08 -14.76
CA ALA A 367 -6.80 18.42 -15.29
C ALA A 367 -7.84 17.30 -15.21
N ALA A 368 -7.41 16.09 -14.86
CA ALA A 368 -8.28 14.99 -14.44
C ALA A 368 -9.23 15.37 -13.28
N GLU A 369 -8.84 16.33 -12.44
CA GLU A 369 -9.61 16.74 -11.27
C GLU A 369 -10.75 17.72 -11.59
N TYR A 370 -10.77 18.32 -12.79
CA TYR A 370 -11.78 19.28 -13.27
C TYR A 370 -12.23 18.95 -14.71
N TRP A 371 -12.54 17.68 -14.92
CA TRP A 371 -12.84 17.11 -16.24
C TRP A 371 -14.29 17.35 -16.70
N SER A 372 -14.49 17.55 -18.01
CA SER A 372 -15.79 17.46 -18.69
C SER A 372 -15.60 16.99 -20.14
N GLU A 373 -16.68 16.54 -20.79
CA GLU A 373 -16.64 16.10 -22.20
C GLU A 373 -16.28 17.24 -23.15
N GLU A 374 -16.76 18.46 -22.87
CA GLU A 374 -16.44 19.65 -23.68
C GLU A 374 -14.94 19.99 -23.60
N PHE A 375 -14.34 19.85 -22.40
CA PHE A 375 -12.92 20.05 -22.22
C PHE A 375 -12.09 18.94 -22.85
N ALA A 376 -12.55 17.69 -22.80
CA ALA A 376 -11.94 16.58 -23.52
C ALA A 376 -11.91 16.85 -25.03
N ALA A 377 -13.03 17.32 -25.61
CA ALA A 377 -13.12 17.69 -27.01
C ALA A 377 -12.17 18.85 -27.37
N ALA A 378 -12.09 19.89 -26.52
CA ALA A 378 -11.18 21.01 -26.72
C ALA A 378 -9.70 20.56 -26.68
N LEU A 379 -9.32 19.69 -25.74
CA LEU A 379 -7.99 19.09 -25.68
C LEU A 379 -7.69 18.20 -26.90
N ALA A 380 -8.68 17.42 -27.37
CA ALA A 380 -8.53 16.58 -28.54
C ALA A 380 -8.32 17.41 -29.82
N GLU A 381 -9.02 18.53 -29.98
CA GLU A 381 -8.79 19.48 -31.08
C GLU A 381 -7.36 20.05 -31.06
N ARG A 382 -6.77 20.25 -29.87
CA ARG A 382 -5.35 20.64 -29.76
C ARG A 382 -4.39 19.58 -30.30
N LEU A 383 -4.75 18.30 -30.32
CA LEU A 383 -3.89 17.23 -30.87
C LEU A 383 -3.75 17.30 -32.40
N ASP A 384 -4.58 18.09 -33.09
CA ASP A 384 -4.41 18.36 -34.52
C ASP A 384 -3.28 19.39 -34.76
N THR A 385 -3.00 20.28 -33.80
CA THR A 385 -1.90 21.26 -33.89
C THR A 385 -0.63 20.78 -33.16
N LEU A 386 -0.79 20.15 -32.01
CA LEU A 386 0.29 19.49 -31.27
C LEU A 386 0.63 18.20 -32.01
N THR A 387 1.67 18.20 -32.83
CA THR A 387 2.17 16.96 -33.44
C THR A 387 3.36 16.43 -32.66
N TRP A 388 3.57 15.10 -32.68
CA TRP A 388 4.77 14.49 -32.10
C TRP A 388 6.08 15.12 -32.63
N ARG A 389 6.07 15.62 -33.87
CA ARG A 389 7.24 16.23 -34.51
C ARG A 389 7.53 17.65 -34.04
N THR A 390 6.48 18.42 -33.77
CA THR A 390 6.60 19.84 -33.39
C THR A 390 6.70 20.00 -31.87
N GLU A 391 5.86 19.29 -31.12
CA GLU A 391 5.69 19.47 -29.67
C GLU A 391 5.46 18.13 -28.94
N PRO A 392 6.48 17.24 -28.89
CA PRO A 392 6.32 15.87 -28.38
C PRO A 392 5.88 15.81 -26.92
N ASN A 393 6.34 16.73 -26.07
CA ASN A 393 6.05 16.71 -24.63
C ASN A 393 4.58 17.06 -24.34
N ASN A 394 4.07 18.12 -24.95
CA ASN A 394 2.66 18.53 -24.77
C ASN A 394 1.72 17.54 -25.46
N PHE A 395 2.08 17.03 -26.64
CA PHE A 395 1.34 15.95 -27.29
C PHE A 395 1.24 14.71 -26.39
N GLN A 396 2.35 14.29 -25.77
CA GLN A 396 2.38 13.16 -24.84
C GLN A 396 1.50 13.41 -23.61
N LEU A 397 1.60 14.58 -22.97
CA LEU A 397 0.81 14.92 -21.78
C LEU A 397 -0.69 14.92 -22.07
N VAL A 398 -1.11 15.61 -23.14
CA VAL A 398 -2.53 15.72 -23.50
C VAL A 398 -3.09 14.37 -23.95
N SER A 399 -2.35 13.62 -24.77
CA SER A 399 -2.75 12.27 -25.19
C SER A 399 -2.88 11.32 -24.00
N HIS A 400 -1.89 11.31 -23.10
CA HIS A 400 -1.93 10.46 -21.91
C HIS A 400 -3.13 10.81 -21.00
N LEU A 401 -3.39 12.11 -20.80
CA LEU A 401 -4.54 12.57 -20.02
C LEU A 401 -5.88 12.13 -20.63
N LEU A 402 -6.08 12.33 -21.93
CA LEU A 402 -7.28 11.89 -22.66
C LEU A 402 -7.47 10.36 -22.58
N LEU A 403 -6.38 9.59 -22.68
CA LEU A 403 -6.41 8.14 -22.55
C LEU A 403 -6.75 7.68 -21.13
N CYS A 404 -6.18 8.30 -20.09
CA CYS A 404 -6.53 8.03 -18.70
C CYS A 404 -8.01 8.30 -18.41
N GLN A 405 -8.62 9.26 -19.12
CA GLN A 405 -10.05 9.57 -19.07
C GLN A 405 -10.91 8.76 -20.05
N ARG A 406 -10.34 7.74 -20.69
CA ARG A 406 -11.03 6.84 -21.63
C ARG A 406 -11.70 7.55 -22.82
N HIS A 407 -11.11 8.63 -23.31
CA HIS A 407 -11.61 9.32 -24.51
C HIS A 407 -11.41 8.46 -25.78
N GLN A 408 -12.50 7.82 -26.23
CA GLN A 408 -12.46 6.80 -27.29
C GLN A 408 -11.92 7.32 -28.63
N ALA A 409 -12.31 8.52 -29.05
CA ALA A 409 -11.89 9.07 -30.34
C ALA A 409 -10.36 9.27 -30.42
N THR A 410 -9.73 9.70 -29.31
CA THR A 410 -8.26 9.80 -29.24
C THR A 410 -7.60 8.44 -29.25
N PHE A 411 -8.16 7.45 -28.54
CA PHE A 411 -7.65 6.09 -28.57
C PHE A 411 -7.68 5.51 -30.00
N ASP A 412 -8.80 5.64 -30.70
CA ASP A 412 -8.97 5.16 -32.07
C ASP A 412 -8.03 5.89 -33.04
N GLN A 413 -7.89 7.20 -32.91
CA GLN A 413 -6.97 8.01 -33.73
C GLN A 413 -5.52 7.57 -33.55
N LEU A 414 -5.08 7.35 -32.31
CA LEU A 414 -3.71 6.90 -32.00
C LEU A 414 -3.47 5.46 -32.46
N CYS A 415 -4.46 4.57 -32.33
CA CYS A 415 -4.38 3.21 -32.87
C CYS A 415 -4.29 3.22 -34.40
N ALA A 416 -5.08 4.05 -35.09
CA ALA A 416 -5.00 4.18 -36.55
C ALA A 416 -3.61 4.67 -37.02
N ARG A 417 -2.99 5.60 -36.28
CA ARG A 417 -1.61 6.06 -36.55
C ARG A 417 -0.56 4.97 -36.32
N LEU A 418 -0.85 3.99 -35.46
CA LEU A 418 0.03 2.84 -35.24
C LEU A 418 0.04 1.87 -36.43
N ASP A 419 -1.09 1.77 -37.13
CA ASP A 419 -1.32 0.86 -38.27
C ASP A 419 -0.95 1.47 -39.63
N ASP A 420 -0.60 2.76 -39.72
CA ASP A 420 -0.24 3.42 -40.99
C ASP A 420 1.20 3.07 -41.44
N ASP A 421 1.31 2.15 -42.40
CA ASP A 421 2.57 1.71 -43.03
C ASP A 421 3.29 2.82 -43.84
N ARG A 422 2.64 3.98 -44.09
CA ARG A 422 3.26 5.10 -44.82
C ARG A 422 4.23 5.95 -44.00
N ALA A 423 4.46 5.60 -42.74
CA ALA A 423 5.46 6.25 -41.88
C ALA A 423 6.90 5.86 -42.27
N ASP A 424 7.24 5.96 -43.55
CA ASP A 424 8.62 5.87 -44.01
C ASP A 424 9.41 7.10 -43.50
N ALA A 425 10.59 6.80 -42.94
CA ALA A 425 11.70 7.66 -42.55
C ALA A 425 11.76 8.31 -41.14
N ASN A 426 10.86 8.06 -40.17
CA ASN A 426 11.06 8.62 -38.82
C ASN A 426 10.47 7.77 -37.67
N THR A 427 11.24 6.80 -37.18
CA THR A 427 10.92 5.83 -36.10
C THR A 427 10.43 6.46 -34.78
N GLY A 428 10.58 7.79 -34.61
CA GLY A 428 10.25 8.51 -33.38
C GLY A 428 8.75 8.59 -33.05
N ASP A 429 7.88 8.67 -34.05
CA ASP A 429 6.43 8.90 -33.87
C ASP A 429 5.70 7.63 -33.41
N ARG A 430 5.86 6.53 -34.15
CA ARG A 430 5.15 5.27 -33.92
C ARG A 430 5.48 4.63 -32.55
N ALA A 431 6.75 4.62 -32.15
CA ALA A 431 7.17 4.09 -30.84
C ALA A 431 6.76 5.00 -29.67
N GLY A 432 6.70 6.32 -29.88
CA GLY A 432 6.18 7.27 -28.90
C GLY A 432 4.68 7.08 -28.67
N ILE A 433 3.90 6.98 -29.76
CA ILE A 433 2.46 6.70 -29.72
C ILE A 433 2.18 5.37 -29.00
N ALA A 434 2.89 4.29 -29.32
CA ALA A 434 2.72 3.01 -28.64
C ALA A 434 3.00 3.12 -27.13
N ALA A 435 4.04 3.86 -26.73
CA ALA A 435 4.33 4.07 -25.31
C ALA A 435 3.23 4.90 -24.61
N ILE A 436 2.68 5.92 -25.27
CA ILE A 436 1.54 6.72 -24.76
C ILE A 436 0.30 5.84 -24.57
N LEU A 437 -0.05 5.05 -25.58
CA LEU A 437 -1.17 4.11 -25.56
C LEU A 437 -1.03 3.12 -24.40
N LEU A 438 0.15 2.52 -24.24
CA LEU A 438 0.41 1.55 -23.17
C LEU A 438 0.46 2.18 -21.77
N ALA A 439 0.88 3.44 -21.65
CA ALA A 439 0.85 4.16 -20.39
C ALA A 439 -0.57 4.53 -19.95
N GLY A 440 -1.46 4.87 -20.89
CA GLY A 440 -2.84 5.28 -20.59
C GLY A 440 -3.85 4.14 -20.52
N GLN A 441 -3.81 3.22 -21.48
CA GLN A 441 -4.76 2.10 -21.61
C GLN A 441 -4.04 0.80 -22.02
N PRO A 442 -3.19 0.22 -21.14
CA PRO A 442 -2.32 -0.90 -21.47
C PRO A 442 -3.06 -2.13 -22.01
N GLN A 443 -4.15 -2.55 -21.36
CA GLN A 443 -4.88 -3.75 -21.77
C GLN A 443 -5.59 -3.56 -23.12
N ASP A 444 -6.23 -2.42 -23.33
CA ASP A 444 -7.00 -2.16 -24.56
C ASP A 444 -6.07 -1.88 -25.75
N ALA A 445 -4.93 -1.22 -25.51
CA ALA A 445 -3.95 -0.92 -26.55
C ALA A 445 -3.11 -2.14 -26.96
N TRP A 446 -2.90 -3.10 -26.04
CA TRP A 446 -1.98 -4.22 -26.27
C TRP A 446 -2.24 -5.00 -27.57
N PRO A 447 -3.48 -5.38 -27.93
CA PRO A 447 -3.73 -6.12 -29.17
C PRO A 447 -3.29 -5.38 -30.44
N SER A 448 -3.47 -4.06 -30.50
CA SER A 448 -3.04 -3.23 -31.63
C SER A 448 -1.50 -3.11 -31.65
N VAL A 449 -0.89 -2.89 -30.50
CA VAL A 449 0.59 -2.83 -30.37
C VAL A 449 1.24 -4.15 -30.76
N LEU A 450 0.74 -5.27 -30.24
CA LEU A 450 1.27 -6.59 -30.56
C LEU A 450 1.12 -6.93 -32.05
N ARG A 451 -0.02 -6.58 -32.67
CA ARG A 451 -0.22 -6.74 -34.12
C ARG A 451 0.82 -5.95 -34.92
N ALA A 452 1.06 -4.69 -34.56
CA ALA A 452 2.09 -3.86 -35.17
C ALA A 452 3.51 -4.43 -34.97
N MET A 453 3.80 -4.98 -33.77
CA MET A 453 5.09 -5.64 -33.48
C MET A 453 5.30 -6.92 -34.31
N HIS A 454 4.24 -7.64 -34.65
CA HIS A 454 4.32 -8.80 -35.54
C HIS A 454 4.45 -8.41 -37.02
N ALA A 455 3.81 -7.31 -37.44
CA ALA A 455 3.91 -6.78 -38.80
C ALA A 455 5.32 -6.22 -39.09
N ASP A 456 5.94 -5.55 -38.12
CA ASP A 456 7.31 -5.04 -38.20
C ASP A 456 8.13 -5.43 -36.94
N PRO A 457 8.82 -6.59 -36.98
CA PRO A 457 9.63 -7.06 -35.85
C PRO A 457 10.82 -6.16 -35.49
N ALA A 458 11.38 -5.41 -36.45
CA ALA A 458 12.51 -4.52 -36.19
C ALA A 458 12.06 -3.29 -35.38
N TRP A 459 10.91 -2.73 -35.76
CA TRP A 459 10.23 -1.73 -34.95
C TRP A 459 9.80 -2.28 -33.59
N GLY A 460 9.25 -3.49 -33.54
CA GLY A 460 8.85 -4.14 -32.29
C GLY A 460 9.99 -4.28 -31.28
N ARG A 461 11.19 -4.66 -31.73
CA ARG A 461 12.41 -4.67 -30.89
C ARG A 461 12.79 -3.28 -30.38
N THR A 462 12.67 -2.25 -31.23
CA THR A 462 12.94 -0.85 -30.85
C THR A 462 11.96 -0.36 -29.77
N LEU A 463 10.66 -0.68 -29.93
CA LEU A 463 9.65 -0.38 -28.94
C LEU A 463 9.90 -1.12 -27.62
N ALA A 464 10.15 -2.42 -27.68
CA ALA A 464 10.44 -3.25 -26.50
C ALA A 464 11.64 -2.69 -25.69
N LEU A 465 12.71 -2.26 -26.37
CA LEU A 465 13.87 -1.62 -25.72
C LEU A 465 13.49 -0.31 -25.03
N ARG A 466 12.69 0.52 -25.70
CA ARG A 466 12.22 1.79 -25.13
C ARG A 466 11.34 1.57 -23.90
N LEU A 467 10.44 0.58 -23.96
CA LEU A 467 9.57 0.23 -22.84
C LEU A 467 10.37 -0.36 -21.68
N ALA A 468 11.32 -1.25 -21.95
CA ALA A 468 12.18 -1.86 -20.93
C ALA A 468 12.95 -0.80 -20.12
N ARG A 469 13.43 0.26 -20.79
CA ARG A 469 14.16 1.40 -20.20
C ARG A 469 13.30 2.47 -19.53
N SER A 470 11.98 2.40 -19.69
CA SER A 470 11.08 3.39 -19.11
C SER A 470 10.88 3.15 -17.61
N ASP A 471 10.80 4.22 -16.83
CA ASP A 471 10.38 4.16 -15.42
C ASP A 471 9.00 3.49 -15.24
N SER A 472 8.17 3.51 -16.29
CA SER A 472 6.84 2.90 -16.32
C SER A 472 6.84 1.42 -16.75
N SER A 473 8.00 0.83 -17.10
CA SER A 473 8.13 -0.55 -17.60
C SER A 473 7.37 -1.57 -16.75
N THR A 474 7.58 -1.51 -15.43
CA THR A 474 6.93 -2.41 -14.47
C THR A 474 5.43 -2.16 -14.40
N ALA A 475 5.00 -0.90 -14.39
CA ALA A 475 3.59 -0.55 -14.30
C ALA A 475 2.81 -1.02 -15.53
N ILE A 476 3.40 -0.90 -16.73
CA ILE A 476 2.82 -1.39 -17.98
C ILE A 476 2.66 -2.91 -17.92
N LEU A 477 3.73 -3.65 -17.61
CA LEU A 477 3.66 -5.12 -17.48
C LEU A 477 2.62 -5.54 -16.41
N ALA A 478 2.57 -4.83 -15.29
CA ALA A 478 1.66 -5.16 -14.19
C ALA A 478 0.20 -4.97 -14.58
N SER A 479 -0.06 -4.07 -15.53
CA SER A 479 -1.40 -3.75 -16.00
C SER A 479 -1.90 -4.69 -17.10
N LEU A 480 -1.03 -5.42 -17.81
CA LEU A 480 -1.45 -6.36 -18.86
C LEU A 480 -2.20 -7.57 -18.29
N ALA A 481 -3.20 -8.08 -19.00
CA ALA A 481 -3.90 -9.31 -18.61
C ALA A 481 -2.96 -10.55 -18.71
N ASP A 482 -3.31 -11.65 -18.04
CA ASP A 482 -2.46 -12.87 -18.04
C ASP A 482 -2.17 -13.39 -19.46
N ALA A 483 -3.20 -13.42 -20.31
CA ALA A 483 -3.05 -13.84 -21.70
C ALA A 483 -2.11 -12.90 -22.49
N GLN A 484 -2.19 -11.60 -22.23
CA GLN A 484 -1.37 -10.56 -22.88
C GLN A 484 0.09 -10.64 -22.45
N LEU A 485 0.35 -10.89 -21.15
CA LEU A 485 1.70 -11.15 -20.66
C LEU A 485 2.29 -12.43 -21.26
N ALA A 486 1.47 -13.47 -21.43
CA ALA A 486 1.91 -14.70 -22.07
C ALA A 486 2.21 -14.49 -23.56
N GLU A 487 1.41 -13.70 -24.27
CA GLU A 487 1.68 -13.27 -25.64
C GLU A 487 2.98 -12.47 -25.76
N LEU A 488 3.20 -11.51 -24.87
CA LEU A 488 4.46 -10.76 -24.81
C LEU A 488 5.64 -11.71 -24.62
N TYR A 489 5.53 -12.64 -23.67
CA TYR A 489 6.58 -13.60 -23.41
C TYR A 489 6.85 -14.50 -24.64
N ARG A 490 5.82 -14.94 -25.37
CA ARG A 490 5.99 -15.68 -26.64
C ARG A 490 6.71 -14.84 -27.69
N TRP A 491 6.33 -13.57 -27.84
CA TRP A 491 7.01 -12.65 -28.75
C TRP A 491 8.50 -12.50 -28.35
N CYS A 492 8.80 -12.29 -27.06
CA CYS A 492 10.17 -12.21 -26.57
C CYS A 492 10.96 -13.50 -26.83
N LEU A 493 10.37 -14.69 -26.64
CA LEU A 493 11.06 -15.95 -26.94
C LEU A 493 11.42 -16.11 -28.41
N GLN A 494 10.62 -15.54 -29.32
CA GLN A 494 10.86 -15.62 -30.76
C GLN A 494 11.96 -14.65 -31.20
N TYR A 495 11.98 -13.44 -30.65
CA TYR A 495 12.83 -12.35 -31.14
C TYR A 495 14.01 -12.01 -30.23
N VAL A 496 14.02 -12.52 -28.99
CA VAL A 496 15.08 -12.38 -27.98
C VAL A 496 15.20 -13.75 -27.26
N PRO A 497 15.62 -14.82 -27.96
CA PRO A 497 15.67 -16.14 -27.36
C PRO A 497 16.77 -16.23 -26.28
N PRO A 498 16.48 -16.82 -25.11
CA PRO A 498 17.48 -17.05 -24.05
C PRO A 498 18.77 -17.75 -24.48
N GLU A 499 18.70 -18.52 -25.58
CA GLU A 499 19.85 -19.23 -26.15
C GLU A 499 20.88 -18.31 -26.82
N GLU A 500 20.45 -17.10 -27.21
CA GLU A 500 21.31 -16.07 -27.81
C GLU A 500 21.82 -15.06 -26.76
N ASP A 501 21.48 -15.26 -25.48
CA ASP A 501 21.97 -14.40 -24.40
C ASP A 501 23.49 -14.56 -24.28
N SER A 502 24.23 -13.50 -24.61
CA SER A 502 25.68 -13.47 -24.52
C SER A 502 26.10 -13.15 -23.09
N TRP A 503 26.33 -14.18 -22.28
CA TRP A 503 26.97 -14.05 -20.97
C TRP A 503 28.50 -13.90 -21.11
N GLU A 504 28.98 -13.06 -22.03
CA GLU A 504 30.43 -12.90 -22.21
C GLU A 504 31.05 -12.34 -20.92
N GLU A 505 31.80 -13.22 -20.24
CA GLU A 505 32.74 -12.87 -19.20
C GLU A 505 33.68 -11.77 -19.75
N GLN A 506 33.68 -10.61 -19.10
CA GLN A 506 34.62 -9.51 -19.33
C GLN A 506 34.38 -8.67 -20.61
N THR A 507 33.42 -7.76 -20.59
CA THR A 507 33.71 -6.33 -20.85
C THR A 507 32.56 -5.43 -20.44
N VAL A 508 32.91 -4.44 -19.61
CA VAL A 508 32.06 -3.33 -19.17
C VAL A 508 31.69 -2.49 -20.39
N ASN A 509 30.51 -2.73 -20.94
CA ASN A 509 29.80 -1.70 -21.69
C ASN A 509 28.34 -1.64 -21.20
N PRO A 510 27.99 -0.69 -20.31
CA PRO A 510 26.63 -0.51 -19.80
C PRO A 510 25.59 -0.16 -20.89
N PHE A 511 26.03 -0.02 -22.15
CA PHE A 511 25.19 0.36 -23.30
C PHE A 511 24.88 -0.80 -24.25
N HIS A 512 25.17 -2.06 -23.89
CA HIS A 512 24.62 -3.19 -24.66
C HIS A 512 23.11 -3.27 -24.44
N ASN A 513 22.36 -2.98 -25.51
CA ASN A 513 20.90 -2.91 -25.52
C ASN A 513 20.23 -4.28 -25.21
N SER A 514 20.94 -5.41 -25.36
CA SER A 514 20.39 -6.77 -25.23
C SER A 514 19.91 -7.11 -23.81
N HIS A 515 20.65 -6.74 -22.77
CA HIS A 515 20.33 -7.11 -21.38
C HIS A 515 18.98 -6.55 -20.89
N GLU A 516 18.55 -5.39 -21.38
CA GLU A 516 17.27 -4.78 -21.00
C GLU A 516 16.08 -5.61 -21.52
N LEU A 517 16.20 -6.19 -22.72
CA LEU A 517 15.16 -7.05 -23.28
C LEU A 517 15.13 -8.42 -22.61
N GLU A 518 16.30 -8.96 -22.26
CA GLU A 518 16.44 -10.19 -21.49
C GLU A 518 15.73 -10.05 -20.13
N PHE A 519 16.00 -8.95 -19.42
CA PHE A 519 15.32 -8.62 -18.17
C PHE A 519 13.81 -8.46 -18.34
N TRP A 520 13.37 -7.79 -19.40
CA TRP A 520 11.93 -7.59 -19.68
C TRP A 520 11.20 -8.91 -19.98
N ARG A 521 11.86 -9.81 -20.72
CA ARG A 521 11.39 -11.19 -20.97
C ARG A 521 11.26 -11.98 -19.67
N GLU A 522 12.29 -11.98 -18.83
CA GLU A 522 12.28 -12.70 -17.55
C GLU A 522 11.22 -12.15 -16.60
N ARG A 523 11.09 -10.82 -16.52
CA ARG A 523 10.11 -10.13 -15.70
C ARG A 523 8.68 -10.50 -16.10
N SER A 524 8.40 -10.60 -17.40
CA SER A 524 7.08 -11.00 -17.91
C SER A 524 6.67 -12.40 -17.43
N LEU A 525 7.59 -13.38 -17.50
CA LEU A 525 7.33 -14.74 -16.98
C LEU A 525 7.21 -14.74 -15.45
N ARG A 526 8.11 -14.04 -14.74
CA ARG A 526 8.08 -13.94 -13.28
C ARG A 526 6.75 -13.38 -12.79
N MET A 527 6.23 -12.34 -13.44
CA MET A 527 4.95 -11.75 -13.08
C MET A 527 3.76 -12.69 -13.27
N LEU A 528 3.79 -13.55 -14.31
CA LEU A 528 2.77 -14.60 -14.47
C LEU A 528 2.81 -15.62 -13.33
N VAL A 529 4.01 -16.02 -12.89
CA VAL A 529 4.18 -16.93 -11.75
C VAL A 529 3.71 -16.28 -10.45
N ASP A 530 4.17 -15.06 -10.18
CA ASP A 530 3.92 -14.34 -8.92
C ASP A 530 2.45 -13.93 -8.75
N ARG A 531 1.68 -13.79 -9.84
CA ARG A 531 0.25 -13.46 -9.79
C ARG A 531 -0.59 -14.50 -9.05
N ALA A 532 -0.15 -15.77 -9.04
CA ALA A 532 -0.84 -16.85 -8.34
C ALA A 532 -2.35 -16.93 -8.67
N MET A 533 -2.72 -16.70 -9.93
CA MET A 533 -4.11 -16.75 -10.42
C MET A 533 -4.34 -17.98 -11.30
N PRO A 534 -5.53 -18.60 -11.28
CA PRO A 534 -5.84 -19.74 -12.16
C PRO A 534 -5.68 -19.43 -13.65
N SER A 535 -5.98 -18.20 -14.07
CA SER A 535 -5.74 -17.73 -15.45
C SER A 535 -4.25 -17.69 -15.78
N ALA A 536 -3.41 -17.14 -14.91
CA ALA A 536 -1.96 -17.13 -15.08
C ALA A 536 -1.37 -18.54 -15.13
N LEU A 537 -1.83 -19.47 -14.28
CA LEU A 537 -1.39 -20.87 -14.34
C LEU A 537 -1.77 -21.56 -15.65
N ARG A 538 -2.98 -21.29 -16.19
CA ARG A 538 -3.35 -21.81 -17.52
C ARG A 538 -2.39 -21.32 -18.60
N GLU A 539 -2.03 -20.03 -18.57
CA GLU A 539 -1.09 -19.45 -19.53
C GLU A 539 0.32 -20.02 -19.36
N VAL A 540 0.85 -20.14 -18.13
CA VAL A 540 2.16 -20.76 -17.86
C VAL A 540 2.16 -22.22 -18.31
N THR A 541 1.08 -22.96 -18.07
CA THR A 541 0.92 -24.35 -18.53
C THR A 541 0.97 -24.44 -20.06
N ALA A 542 0.29 -23.53 -20.76
CA ALA A 542 0.33 -23.46 -22.22
C ALA A 542 1.74 -23.14 -22.73
N LEU A 543 2.43 -22.16 -22.13
CA LEU A 543 3.82 -21.80 -22.48
C LEU A 543 4.77 -23.00 -22.36
N VAL A 544 4.63 -23.81 -21.29
CA VAL A 544 5.44 -25.02 -21.05
C VAL A 544 5.14 -26.10 -22.08
N ARG A 545 3.85 -26.33 -22.38
CA ARG A 545 3.42 -27.30 -23.39
C ARG A 545 3.99 -26.97 -24.76
N ASP A 546 4.03 -25.70 -25.11
CA ASP A 546 4.50 -25.22 -26.41
C ASP A 546 6.05 -25.17 -26.49
N ASN A 547 6.75 -25.27 -25.34
CA ASN A 547 8.21 -25.23 -25.24
C ASN A 547 8.79 -26.31 -24.29
N PRO A 548 8.49 -27.61 -24.52
CA PRO A 548 8.82 -28.68 -23.57
C PRO A 548 10.32 -28.89 -23.35
N GLN A 549 11.17 -28.40 -24.27
CA GLN A 549 12.63 -28.47 -24.22
C GLN A 549 13.27 -27.48 -23.24
N ARG A 550 12.58 -26.39 -22.90
CA ARG A 550 13.11 -25.29 -22.07
C ARG A 550 12.88 -25.60 -20.58
N ARG A 551 13.90 -26.14 -19.89
CA ARG A 551 13.78 -26.66 -18.51
C ARG A 551 13.30 -25.63 -17.48
N TRP A 552 13.68 -24.36 -17.61
CA TRP A 552 13.28 -23.30 -16.68
C TRP A 552 11.76 -23.02 -16.71
N MET A 553 11.07 -23.27 -17.82
CA MET A 553 9.61 -23.13 -17.88
C MET A 553 8.91 -24.21 -17.04
N ARG A 554 9.44 -25.43 -17.01
CA ARG A 554 8.91 -26.49 -16.11
C ARG A 554 9.04 -26.08 -14.65
N ARG A 555 10.16 -25.44 -14.30
CA ARG A 555 10.36 -24.86 -12.96
C ARG A 555 9.34 -23.74 -12.69
N ALA A 556 9.15 -22.81 -13.63
CA ALA A 556 8.15 -21.75 -13.50
C ALA A 556 6.71 -22.30 -13.31
N LEU A 557 6.38 -23.43 -13.95
CA LEU A 557 5.09 -24.09 -13.74
C LEU A 557 4.93 -24.63 -12.32
N VAL A 558 5.95 -25.30 -11.79
CA VAL A 558 5.95 -25.80 -10.40
C VAL A 558 5.80 -24.62 -9.43
N GLU A 559 6.59 -23.56 -9.62
CA GLU A 559 6.52 -22.34 -8.79
C GLU A 559 5.11 -21.70 -8.86
N ALA A 560 4.49 -21.64 -10.04
CA ALA A 560 3.13 -21.10 -10.20
C ALA A 560 2.06 -21.98 -9.51
N GLN A 561 2.23 -23.31 -9.55
CA GLN A 561 1.34 -24.26 -8.85
C GLN A 561 1.44 -24.09 -7.33
N GLU A 562 2.67 -24.00 -6.80
CA GLU A 562 2.92 -23.75 -5.38
C GLU A 562 2.37 -22.39 -4.92
N ALA A 563 2.52 -21.35 -5.73
CA ALA A 563 2.01 -20.01 -5.44
C ALA A 563 0.48 -19.98 -5.32
N ILE A 564 -0.23 -20.68 -6.23
CA ILE A 564 -1.70 -20.81 -6.17
C ILE A 564 -2.15 -21.62 -4.96
N GLN A 565 -1.47 -22.72 -4.66
CA GLN A 565 -1.79 -23.53 -3.47
C GLN A 565 -1.62 -22.70 -2.18
N THR A 566 -0.58 -21.87 -2.12
CA THR A 566 -0.31 -20.99 -0.98
C THR A 566 -1.38 -19.90 -0.84
N THR A 567 -1.78 -19.24 -1.93
CA THR A 567 -2.84 -18.20 -1.90
C THR A 567 -4.23 -18.77 -1.65
N ALA A 568 -4.53 -19.96 -2.16
CA ALA A 568 -5.80 -20.64 -1.88
C ALA A 568 -5.95 -21.04 -0.40
N THR A 569 -4.84 -21.36 0.26
CA THR A 569 -4.81 -21.79 1.67
C THR A 569 -4.70 -20.64 2.68
N HIS A 570 -4.10 -19.50 2.31
CA HIS A 570 -3.83 -18.40 3.24
C HIS A 570 -4.68 -17.16 2.96
N TYR A 571 -5.69 -16.94 3.82
CA TYR A 571 -6.43 -15.68 3.85
C TYR A 571 -5.55 -14.55 4.41
N THR A 572 -5.41 -13.46 3.66
CA THR A 572 -4.74 -12.23 4.13
C THR A 572 -5.77 -11.11 4.26
N PRO A 573 -6.09 -10.63 5.48
CA PRO A 573 -7.04 -9.54 5.65
C PRO A 573 -6.48 -8.23 5.08
N SER A 574 -7.34 -7.46 4.42
CA SER A 574 -7.00 -6.12 3.93
C SER A 574 -6.72 -5.14 5.08
N PRO A 575 -6.03 -4.01 4.84
CA PRO A 575 -5.83 -2.97 5.85
C PRO A 575 -7.13 -2.45 6.48
N ALA A 576 -8.22 -2.37 5.71
CA ALA A 576 -9.54 -1.99 6.21
C ALA A 576 -10.13 -3.05 7.15
N GLU A 577 -9.97 -4.33 6.83
CA GLU A 577 -10.41 -5.45 7.68
C GLU A 577 -9.56 -5.53 8.96
N LEU A 578 -8.25 -5.28 8.88
CA LEU A 578 -7.37 -5.16 10.04
C LEU A 578 -7.79 -3.99 10.94
N HIS A 579 -8.08 -2.82 10.38
CA HIS A 579 -8.62 -1.68 11.13
C HIS A 579 -9.97 -2.01 11.78
N ALA A 580 -10.83 -2.75 11.09
CA ALA A 580 -12.12 -3.19 11.58
C ALA A 580 -12.01 -4.21 12.74
N LEU A 581 -11.00 -5.08 12.70
CA LEU A 581 -10.65 -6.02 13.77
C LEU A 581 -10.10 -5.29 15.00
N VAL A 582 -9.20 -4.32 14.81
CA VAL A 582 -8.58 -3.55 15.90
C VAL A 582 -9.60 -2.65 16.63
N ARG A 583 -10.62 -2.15 15.92
CA ARG A 583 -11.63 -1.25 16.52
C ARG A 583 -12.72 -1.94 17.35
N ALA A 584 -12.94 -3.24 17.16
CA ALA A 584 -14.02 -3.95 17.82
C ALA A 584 -13.48 -5.15 18.60
N ASN A 585 -13.45 -5.03 19.94
CA ASN A 585 -12.91 -6.02 20.90
C ASN A 585 -13.61 -7.40 20.92
N GLY A 586 -14.40 -7.75 19.90
CA GLY A 586 -15.06 -9.05 19.76
C GLY A 586 -15.07 -9.59 18.33
N ARG A 587 -14.35 -8.97 17.38
CA ARG A 587 -14.24 -9.50 16.01
C ARG A 587 -13.08 -10.49 15.94
N ARG A 588 -13.37 -11.73 15.54
CA ARG A 588 -12.38 -12.76 15.21
C ARG A 588 -12.40 -13.05 13.71
N ILE A 589 -11.26 -13.46 13.18
CA ILE A 589 -11.15 -14.01 11.82
C ILE A 589 -11.47 -15.50 11.92
N ILE A 590 -12.41 -15.97 11.10
CA ILE A 590 -12.71 -17.40 10.95
C ILE A 590 -12.05 -17.88 9.64
N ARG A 591 -11.04 -18.73 9.75
CA ARG A 591 -10.27 -19.25 8.61
C ARG A 591 -10.78 -20.61 8.14
N ASP A 592 -11.28 -21.43 9.05
CA ASP A 592 -11.78 -22.80 8.81
C ASP A 592 -12.86 -23.20 9.84
N SER A 593 -13.35 -24.45 9.75
CA SER A 593 -14.34 -24.99 10.69
C SER A 593 -13.81 -25.17 12.12
N THR A 594 -12.48 -25.24 12.32
CA THR A 594 -11.86 -25.29 13.66
C THR A 594 -11.99 -23.94 14.36
N ASP A 595 -11.66 -22.85 13.66
CA ASP A 595 -11.88 -21.49 14.18
C ASP A 595 -13.37 -21.23 14.49
N LEU A 596 -14.29 -21.78 13.68
CA LEU A 596 -15.73 -21.69 13.94
C LEU A 596 -16.14 -22.50 15.18
N LEU A 597 -15.61 -23.71 15.37
CA LEU A 597 -15.86 -24.55 16.54
C LEU A 597 -15.45 -23.83 17.84
N GLU A 598 -14.26 -23.24 17.86
CA GLU A 598 -13.77 -22.45 19.00
C GLU A 598 -14.64 -21.23 19.27
N LEU A 599 -15.06 -20.50 18.23
CA LEU A 599 -15.96 -19.35 18.39
C LEU A 599 -17.30 -19.75 18.99
N VAL A 600 -17.90 -20.85 18.53
CA VAL A 600 -19.19 -21.34 19.04
C VAL A 600 -19.05 -21.79 20.49
N LEU A 601 -17.97 -22.49 20.86
CA LEU A 601 -17.71 -22.89 22.24
C LEU A 601 -17.50 -21.69 23.18
N ASP A 602 -16.77 -20.67 22.74
CA ASP A 602 -16.59 -19.44 23.52
C ASP A 602 -17.93 -18.73 23.77
N GLU A 603 -18.80 -18.65 22.77
CA GLU A 603 -20.13 -18.03 22.92
C GLU A 603 -21.06 -18.86 23.83
N ILE A 604 -21.01 -20.20 23.76
CA ILE A 604 -21.71 -21.07 24.73
C ILE A 604 -21.12 -20.88 26.14
N GLY A 605 -19.83 -20.59 26.26
CA GLY A 605 -19.18 -20.18 27.51
C GLY A 605 -19.72 -18.85 28.06
N GLU A 606 -20.00 -17.87 27.21
CA GLU A 606 -20.68 -16.62 27.61
C GLU A 606 -22.14 -16.88 28.02
N LEU A 607 -22.87 -17.75 27.31
CA LEU A 607 -24.19 -18.21 27.71
C LEU A 607 -24.18 -18.84 29.12
N GLN A 608 -23.19 -19.68 29.42
CA GLN A 608 -23.01 -20.26 30.76
C GLN A 608 -22.81 -19.20 31.84
N LYS A 609 -22.11 -18.09 31.54
CA LYS A 609 -21.98 -16.97 32.48
C LYS A 609 -23.33 -16.27 32.68
N ALA A 610 -24.08 -16.05 31.60
CA ALA A 610 -25.42 -15.45 31.66
C ALA A 610 -26.42 -16.29 32.48
N MET A 611 -26.33 -17.64 32.40
CA MET A 611 -27.14 -18.55 33.23
C MET A 611 -27.06 -18.22 34.73
N HIS A 612 -25.88 -17.81 35.20
CA HIS A 612 -25.62 -17.47 36.61
C HIS A 612 -25.41 -15.96 36.86
N GLY A 613 -25.73 -15.12 35.87
CA GLY A 613 -25.57 -13.67 35.94
C GLY A 613 -26.64 -12.99 36.80
N MET A 614 -26.76 -11.66 36.65
CA MET A 614 -27.84 -10.88 37.27
C MET A 614 -28.61 -10.10 36.18
N PRO A 615 -29.85 -10.49 35.85
CA PRO A 615 -30.61 -11.62 36.42
C PRO A 615 -30.10 -12.99 35.93
N ALA A 616 -30.21 -14.02 36.77
CA ALA A 616 -29.84 -15.39 36.41
C ALA A 616 -30.81 -15.93 35.35
N GLU A 617 -30.30 -16.30 34.18
CA GLU A 617 -31.12 -16.79 33.07
C GLU A 617 -31.53 -18.25 33.22
N ALA A 618 -30.81 -19.04 34.05
CA ALA A 618 -31.09 -20.46 34.26
C ALA A 618 -32.57 -20.73 34.59
N ARG A 619 -33.22 -19.84 35.35
CA ARG A 619 -34.65 -19.92 35.71
C ARG A 619 -35.61 -20.07 34.52
N PHE A 620 -35.25 -19.58 33.33
CA PHE A 620 -36.09 -19.68 32.14
C PHE A 620 -36.09 -21.09 31.52
N LEU A 621 -35.12 -21.92 31.92
CA LEU A 621 -34.96 -23.31 31.48
C LEU A 621 -35.53 -24.32 32.48
N TRP A 622 -36.33 -23.83 33.43
CA TRP A 622 -37.13 -24.63 34.36
C TRP A 622 -38.62 -24.30 34.24
N ASP A 623 -39.45 -25.33 34.34
CA ASP A 623 -40.90 -25.20 34.40
C ASP A 623 -41.38 -25.21 35.86
N GLU A 624 -41.97 -24.09 36.29
CA GLU A 624 -42.58 -23.95 37.61
C GLU A 624 -43.88 -24.77 37.72
N GLN A 625 -43.90 -25.75 38.61
CA GLN A 625 -45.09 -26.48 39.02
C GLN A 625 -45.66 -25.80 40.27
N ARG A 626 -46.56 -24.83 40.07
CA ARG A 626 -47.16 -24.06 41.17
C ARG A 626 -48.06 -24.94 42.03
N SER A 627 -47.73 -25.02 43.32
CA SER A 627 -48.61 -25.60 44.33
C SER A 627 -49.54 -24.53 44.90
N LYS A 628 -50.80 -24.90 45.20
CA LYS A 628 -51.77 -23.98 45.83
C LYS A 628 -51.58 -23.85 47.34
N ASP A 629 -50.99 -24.88 47.98
CA ASP A 629 -50.92 -25.03 49.43
C ASP A 629 -49.48 -25.36 49.93
N GLY A 630 -48.45 -25.15 49.09
CA GLY A 630 -47.05 -25.48 49.40
C GLY A 630 -46.02 -24.78 48.50
N PRO A 631 -44.72 -25.07 48.63
CA PRO A 631 -43.68 -24.50 47.77
C PRO A 631 -43.85 -24.97 46.32
N SER A 632 -43.54 -24.10 45.35
CA SER A 632 -43.48 -24.49 43.93
C SER A 632 -42.40 -25.55 43.71
N HIS A 633 -42.72 -26.56 42.92
CA HIS A 633 -41.73 -27.53 42.44
C HIS A 633 -41.22 -27.13 41.05
N TRP A 634 -40.06 -27.63 40.66
CA TRP A 634 -39.42 -27.22 39.41
C TRP A 634 -39.03 -28.43 38.59
N ARG A 635 -39.33 -28.40 37.30
CA ARG A 635 -38.99 -29.47 36.37
C ARG A 635 -38.07 -28.95 35.28
N PRO A 636 -37.06 -29.72 34.84
CA PRO A 636 -36.24 -29.34 33.69
C PRO A 636 -37.10 -29.15 32.44
N LYS A 637 -36.80 -28.13 31.64
CA LYS A 637 -37.35 -28.01 30.28
C LYS A 637 -36.87 -29.15 29.39
N HIS A 638 -37.62 -29.44 28.32
CA HIS A 638 -37.26 -30.50 27.39
C HIS A 638 -36.15 -30.06 26.44
N GLU A 639 -35.44 -31.03 25.86
CA GLU A 639 -34.32 -30.76 24.94
C GLU A 639 -34.67 -29.74 23.83
N PRO A 640 -35.85 -29.78 23.17
CA PRO A 640 -36.20 -28.81 22.14
C PRO A 640 -36.25 -27.35 22.65
N ASP A 641 -36.70 -27.12 23.88
CA ASP A 641 -36.77 -25.78 24.46
C ASP A 641 -35.37 -25.24 24.80
N VAL A 642 -34.47 -26.13 25.26
CA VAL A 642 -33.07 -25.80 25.51
C VAL A 642 -32.38 -25.45 24.19
N SER A 643 -32.61 -26.24 23.13
CA SER A 643 -32.13 -25.96 21.78
C SER A 643 -32.63 -24.61 21.27
N ASP A 644 -33.90 -24.27 21.50
CA ASP A 644 -34.46 -22.96 21.11
C ASP A 644 -33.78 -21.80 21.84
N TYR A 645 -33.49 -21.98 23.13
CA TYR A 645 -32.81 -20.96 23.93
C TYR A 645 -31.39 -20.71 23.43
N ILE A 646 -30.62 -21.79 23.21
CA ILE A 646 -29.25 -21.73 22.71
C ILE A 646 -29.23 -21.14 21.30
N ALA A 647 -30.13 -21.59 20.41
CA ALA A 647 -30.23 -21.06 19.05
C ALA A 647 -30.45 -19.54 19.06
N ARG A 648 -31.39 -19.06 19.88
CA ARG A 648 -31.67 -17.62 20.00
C ARG A 648 -30.43 -16.86 20.47
N HIS A 649 -29.74 -17.33 21.51
CA HIS A 649 -28.52 -16.69 22.00
C HIS A 649 -27.42 -16.62 20.93
N LEU A 650 -27.15 -17.74 20.24
CA LEU A 650 -26.15 -17.79 19.18
C LEU A 650 -26.51 -16.85 18.02
N ARG A 651 -27.79 -16.76 17.63
CA ARG A 651 -28.22 -15.81 16.58
C ARG A 651 -28.02 -14.37 17.01
N ASP A 652 -28.49 -14.01 18.20
CA ASP A 652 -28.41 -12.65 18.76
C ASP A 652 -26.95 -12.15 18.80
N HIS A 653 -25.98 -13.05 19.01
CA HIS A 653 -24.57 -12.70 19.20
C HIS A 653 -23.68 -12.89 17.97
N LEU A 654 -24.01 -13.84 17.08
CA LEU A 654 -23.12 -14.26 15.98
C LEU A 654 -23.65 -13.93 14.57
N GLU A 655 -24.95 -13.71 14.36
CA GLU A 655 -25.48 -13.41 13.01
C GLU A 655 -24.94 -12.08 12.45
N ALA A 656 -24.88 -11.05 13.29
CA ALA A 656 -24.26 -9.77 12.92
C ALA A 656 -22.75 -9.90 12.60
N ARG A 657 -22.14 -11.03 12.96
CA ARG A 657 -20.73 -11.37 12.69
C ARG A 657 -20.59 -12.33 11.50
N GLY A 658 -21.68 -12.68 10.81
CA GLY A 658 -21.68 -13.51 9.60
C GLY A 658 -21.79 -15.02 9.84
N VAL A 659 -22.08 -15.45 11.07
CA VAL A 659 -22.35 -16.86 11.42
C VAL A 659 -23.86 -17.06 11.57
N PHE A 660 -24.42 -17.97 10.78
CA PHE A 660 -25.84 -18.31 10.78
C PHE A 660 -26.07 -19.59 11.58
N THR A 661 -27.12 -19.62 12.39
CA THR A 661 -27.49 -20.78 13.21
C THR A 661 -28.87 -21.30 12.80
N ASP A 662 -28.88 -22.40 12.06
CA ASP A 662 -30.09 -23.07 11.60
C ASP A 662 -30.51 -24.16 12.59
N ARG A 663 -31.83 -24.29 12.82
CA ARG A 663 -32.43 -25.29 13.72
C ARG A 663 -33.20 -26.33 12.92
N GLU A 664 -33.22 -27.58 13.38
CA GLU A 664 -34.02 -28.66 12.78
C GLU A 664 -33.77 -28.85 11.27
N VAL A 665 -32.50 -28.71 10.86
CA VAL A 665 -32.11 -28.82 9.46
C VAL A 665 -32.34 -30.24 8.98
N GLN A 666 -33.24 -30.40 8.00
CA GLN A 666 -33.40 -31.66 7.28
C GLN A 666 -32.26 -31.79 6.27
N VAL A 667 -31.33 -32.69 6.54
CA VAL A 667 -30.32 -33.06 5.55
C VAL A 667 -30.86 -34.22 4.71
N GLY A 668 -30.76 -34.10 3.39
CA GLY A 668 -31.56 -34.85 2.41
C GLY A 668 -31.56 -36.38 2.53
N ARG A 669 -32.65 -36.98 2.01
CA ARG A 669 -32.95 -38.42 1.92
C ARG A 669 -31.80 -39.26 1.35
N THR A 670 -31.31 -40.25 2.09
CA THR A 670 -30.68 -41.43 1.50
C THR A 670 -31.76 -42.32 0.88
N SER A 671 -31.68 -42.48 -0.45
CA SER A 671 -32.48 -43.41 -1.23
C SER A 671 -32.22 -44.84 -0.75
N THR A 672 -33.09 -45.41 0.10
CA THR A 672 -33.32 -46.87 0.22
C THR A 672 -34.47 -47.26 1.17
N ASN A 673 -35.09 -46.33 1.93
CA ASN A 673 -36.24 -46.68 2.76
C ASN A 673 -37.29 -45.56 2.86
N PRO A 674 -38.51 -45.69 2.28
CA PRO A 674 -39.55 -44.65 2.27
C PRO A 674 -40.14 -44.32 3.64
N SER A 675 -39.76 -45.05 4.69
CA SER A 675 -40.30 -44.94 6.06
C SER A 675 -39.34 -44.28 7.05
N ALA A 676 -38.12 -43.95 6.64
CA ALA A 676 -37.17 -43.23 7.49
C ALA A 676 -37.50 -41.73 7.44
N VAL A 677 -38.17 -41.24 8.49
CA VAL A 677 -38.28 -39.81 8.77
C VAL A 677 -36.85 -39.24 8.75
N GLY A 678 -36.59 -38.24 7.91
CA GLY A 678 -35.26 -37.63 7.83
C GLY A 678 -34.82 -37.17 9.22
N GLU A 679 -33.65 -37.64 9.66
CA GLU A 679 -33.10 -37.27 10.95
C GLU A 679 -32.79 -35.76 10.96
N ARG A 680 -33.13 -35.09 12.06
CA ARG A 680 -33.04 -33.63 12.20
C ARG A 680 -31.83 -33.31 13.05
N ILE A 681 -30.99 -32.42 12.54
CA ILE A 681 -29.90 -31.83 13.31
C ILE A 681 -30.50 -30.81 14.29
N ASP A 682 -30.12 -30.88 15.56
CA ASP A 682 -30.58 -29.94 16.58
C ASP A 682 -30.19 -28.49 16.20
N LEU A 683 -28.89 -28.22 16.04
CA LEU A 683 -28.37 -26.94 15.53
C LEU A 683 -27.22 -27.12 14.53
N LEU A 684 -27.20 -26.29 13.50
CA LEU A 684 -26.11 -26.17 12.52
C LEU A 684 -25.63 -24.72 12.46
N CYS A 685 -24.38 -24.48 12.86
CA CYS A 685 -23.71 -23.19 12.74
C CYS A 685 -22.89 -23.14 11.44
N GLN A 686 -23.02 -22.09 10.64
CA GLN A 686 -22.31 -21.95 9.37
C GLN A 686 -21.93 -20.51 9.03
N VAL A 687 -20.80 -20.33 8.33
CA VAL A 687 -20.36 -19.01 7.84
C VAL A 687 -20.76 -18.83 6.37
N SER A 688 -21.40 -17.70 6.04
CA SER A 688 -21.67 -17.34 4.64
C SER A 688 -20.48 -16.60 4.04
N THR A 689 -20.00 -17.06 2.88
CA THR A 689 -19.03 -16.30 2.08
C THR A 689 -19.69 -15.05 1.52
N PRO A 690 -19.13 -13.83 1.71
CA PRO A 690 -19.65 -12.62 1.09
C PRO A 690 -19.69 -12.74 -0.44
N GLU A 691 -20.75 -12.23 -1.06
CA GLU A 691 -20.87 -12.17 -2.53
C GLU A 691 -19.65 -11.45 -3.13
N GLY A 692 -19.01 -12.08 -4.11
CA GLY A 692 -17.83 -11.54 -4.81
C GLY A 692 -16.47 -12.10 -4.36
N ARG A 693 -16.39 -12.89 -3.28
CA ARG A 693 -15.21 -13.74 -3.00
C ARG A 693 -15.40 -15.12 -3.65
N ALA A 694 -14.31 -15.65 -4.20
CA ALA A 694 -14.33 -16.82 -5.08
C ALA A 694 -15.11 -18.03 -4.47
N PRO A 695 -15.88 -18.78 -5.28
CA PRO A 695 -16.80 -19.84 -4.85
C PRO A 695 -16.12 -21.14 -4.36
N TYR A 696 -14.83 -21.09 -4.02
CA TYR A 696 -13.99 -22.28 -3.79
C TYR A 696 -13.63 -22.55 -2.33
N ARG A 697 -14.14 -21.78 -1.37
CA ARG A 697 -14.08 -22.18 0.05
C ARG A 697 -15.30 -23.02 0.37
N GLU A 698 -15.07 -24.25 0.83
CA GLU A 698 -16.13 -25.03 1.47
C GLU A 698 -16.66 -24.24 2.68
N PRO A 699 -17.99 -24.20 2.89
CA PRO A 699 -18.58 -23.48 4.00
C PRO A 699 -18.09 -24.07 5.33
N CYS A 700 -17.58 -23.22 6.22
CA CYS A 700 -17.24 -23.63 7.58
C CYS A 700 -18.53 -24.00 8.32
N ARG A 701 -18.57 -25.19 8.94
CA ARG A 701 -19.78 -25.77 9.52
C ARG A 701 -19.47 -26.47 10.84
N VAL A 702 -20.32 -26.28 11.84
CA VAL A 702 -20.27 -26.98 13.13
C VAL A 702 -21.66 -27.48 13.48
N VAL A 703 -21.77 -28.76 13.81
CA VAL A 703 -23.01 -29.38 14.27
C VAL A 703 -23.06 -29.37 15.80
N ILE A 704 -24.20 -29.02 16.40
CA ILE A 704 -24.42 -29.12 17.84
C ILE A 704 -25.56 -30.10 18.09
N GLU A 705 -25.31 -31.11 18.91
CA GLU A 705 -26.31 -32.07 19.38
C GLU A 705 -26.58 -31.87 20.87
N ILE A 706 -27.85 -31.75 21.27
CA ILE A 706 -28.23 -31.36 22.63
C ILE A 706 -28.97 -32.50 23.33
N LYS A 707 -28.59 -32.80 24.58
CA LYS A 707 -29.21 -33.86 25.40
C LYS A 707 -29.43 -33.44 26.84
N GLY A 708 -30.60 -33.79 27.38
CA GLY A 708 -30.82 -33.80 28.82
C GLY A 708 -30.15 -35.02 29.47
N PRO A 709 -29.73 -34.94 30.74
CA PRO A 709 -29.10 -36.07 31.44
C PRO A 709 -30.06 -37.26 31.65
N TRP A 710 -31.36 -37.06 31.45
CA TRP A 710 -32.37 -38.12 31.48
C TRP A 710 -32.49 -38.90 30.16
N ASN A 711 -31.86 -38.40 29.10
CA ASN A 711 -31.96 -38.99 27.79
C ASN A 711 -31.29 -40.37 27.78
N LYS A 712 -31.99 -41.39 27.26
CA LYS A 712 -31.50 -42.77 27.21
C LYS A 712 -30.23 -42.90 26.34
N ASP A 713 -30.05 -41.99 25.38
CA ASP A 713 -28.96 -42.01 24.42
C ASP A 713 -27.80 -41.11 24.86
N ILE A 714 -27.82 -40.54 26.07
CA ILE A 714 -26.75 -39.63 26.55
C ILE A 714 -25.35 -40.24 26.43
N ASP A 715 -25.23 -41.56 26.65
CA ASP A 715 -23.98 -42.32 26.61
C ASP A 715 -23.61 -42.90 25.23
N THR A 716 -24.50 -42.77 24.24
CA THR A 716 -24.30 -43.34 22.89
C THR A 716 -24.45 -42.31 21.78
N GLY A 717 -25.06 -41.16 22.08
CA GLY A 717 -25.46 -40.14 21.12
C GLY A 717 -24.31 -39.48 20.37
N VAL A 718 -23.12 -39.38 20.98
CA VAL A 718 -21.90 -38.93 20.28
C VAL A 718 -21.65 -39.78 19.02
N ARG A 719 -21.74 -41.11 19.16
CA ARG A 719 -21.53 -42.06 18.08
C ARG A 719 -22.74 -42.22 17.18
N THR A 720 -23.93 -42.36 17.77
CA THR A 720 -25.14 -42.76 17.04
C THR A 720 -25.91 -41.60 16.44
N GLN A 721 -25.67 -40.35 16.85
CA GLN A 721 -26.39 -39.17 16.36
C GLN A 721 -25.41 -38.11 15.87
N LEU A 722 -24.58 -37.54 16.74
CA LEU A 722 -23.70 -36.41 16.38
C LEU A 722 -22.79 -36.73 15.18
N THR A 723 -22.12 -37.89 15.18
CA THR A 723 -21.24 -38.29 14.06
C THR A 723 -22.00 -38.47 12.74
N GLU A 724 -23.26 -38.95 12.80
CA GLU A 724 -24.11 -39.10 11.62
C GLU A 724 -24.54 -37.73 11.08
N TYR A 725 -24.91 -36.81 11.97
CA TYR A 725 -25.27 -35.44 11.63
C TYR A 725 -24.10 -34.65 11.05
N MET A 726 -22.89 -34.81 11.60
CA MET A 726 -21.66 -34.25 11.04
C MET A 726 -21.39 -34.75 9.62
N ARG A 727 -21.53 -36.06 9.38
CA ARG A 727 -21.40 -36.65 8.04
C ARG A 727 -22.43 -36.10 7.08
N ALA A 728 -23.69 -35.99 7.51
CA ALA A 728 -24.77 -35.45 6.70
C ALA A 728 -24.50 -33.97 6.34
N ALA A 729 -24.09 -33.17 7.32
CA ALA A 729 -23.73 -31.76 7.16
C ALA A 729 -22.41 -31.54 6.41
N LYS A 730 -21.66 -32.61 6.08
CA LYS A 730 -20.32 -32.57 5.48
C LYS A 730 -19.34 -31.72 6.29
N THR A 731 -19.28 -31.98 7.60
CA THR A 731 -18.29 -31.38 8.49
C THR A 731 -17.60 -32.44 9.33
N GLU A 732 -16.38 -32.15 9.75
CA GLU A 732 -15.61 -32.95 10.69
C GLU A 732 -15.66 -32.38 12.11
N HIS A 733 -16.42 -31.30 12.33
CA HIS A 733 -16.48 -30.56 13.61
C HIS A 733 -17.86 -30.62 14.27
N GLY A 734 -17.90 -30.95 15.57
CA GLY A 734 -19.16 -31.08 16.30
C GLY A 734 -19.07 -30.82 17.80
N ILE A 735 -20.19 -30.39 18.39
CA ILE A 735 -20.36 -30.14 19.82
C ILE A 735 -21.46 -31.07 20.36
N TYR A 736 -21.13 -31.83 21.40
CA TYR A 736 -22.10 -32.62 22.17
C TYR A 736 -22.42 -31.88 23.47
N LEU A 737 -23.60 -31.27 23.54
CA LEU A 737 -24.00 -30.42 24.65
C LEU A 737 -24.98 -31.13 25.58
N ALA A 738 -24.62 -31.22 26.87
CA ALA A 738 -25.50 -31.74 27.90
C ALA A 738 -26.05 -30.62 28.79
N SER A 739 -27.37 -30.52 28.91
CA SER A 739 -28.04 -29.55 29.77
C SER A 739 -28.19 -30.11 31.19
N TRP A 740 -27.23 -29.82 32.08
CA TRP A 740 -27.20 -30.35 33.44
C TRP A 740 -28.04 -29.51 34.40
N TYR A 741 -28.80 -30.18 35.25
CA TYR A 741 -29.67 -29.56 36.25
C TYR A 741 -29.43 -30.23 37.63
N PRO A 742 -29.26 -29.48 38.73
CA PRO A 742 -29.02 -30.04 40.07
C PRO A 742 -30.20 -30.86 40.58
N GLN A 743 -29.95 -32.10 41.03
CA GLN A 743 -31.01 -33.05 41.39
C GLN A 743 -31.84 -32.64 42.63
N ASP A 744 -31.27 -31.81 43.49
CA ASP A 744 -31.88 -31.24 44.69
C ASP A 744 -32.89 -30.13 44.39
N GLU A 745 -32.81 -29.50 43.22
CA GLU A 745 -33.77 -28.50 42.75
C GLU A 745 -34.94 -29.09 41.95
N TRP A 746 -34.89 -30.40 41.62
CA TRP A 746 -35.92 -31.07 40.83
C TRP A 746 -37.10 -31.46 41.70
N ASP A 747 -38.29 -31.39 41.10
CA ASP A 747 -39.48 -32.07 41.59
C ASP A 747 -39.15 -33.56 41.88
N PRO A 748 -39.28 -34.02 43.14
CA PRO A 748 -39.03 -35.42 43.50
C PRO A 748 -39.89 -36.43 42.73
N ASP A 749 -41.06 -35.99 42.24
CA ASP A 749 -41.99 -36.83 41.49
C ASP A 749 -41.71 -36.87 39.97
N ASP A 750 -40.70 -36.15 39.48
CA ASP A 750 -40.30 -36.20 38.06
C ASP A 750 -39.51 -37.48 37.76
N TYR A 751 -40.08 -38.36 36.94
CA TYR A 751 -39.46 -39.64 36.55
C TYR A 751 -38.06 -39.49 35.91
N ARG A 752 -37.76 -38.32 35.34
CA ARG A 752 -36.44 -38.03 34.75
C ARG A 752 -35.35 -38.00 35.81
N ARG A 753 -35.69 -37.67 37.06
CA ARG A 753 -34.77 -37.52 38.20
C ARG A 753 -34.06 -38.81 38.57
N ASP A 754 -34.66 -39.95 38.26
CA ASP A 754 -34.14 -41.28 38.59
C ASP A 754 -33.22 -41.88 37.53
N LYS A 755 -32.98 -41.18 36.43
CA LYS A 755 -32.07 -41.67 35.38
C LYS A 755 -30.62 -41.62 35.86
N PRO A 756 -29.77 -42.60 35.48
CA PRO A 756 -28.39 -42.69 36.00
C PRO A 756 -27.56 -41.42 35.80
N ALA A 757 -27.60 -40.83 34.60
CA ALA A 757 -26.85 -39.60 34.31
C ALA A 757 -27.44 -38.35 34.98
N SER A 758 -28.73 -38.36 35.37
CA SER A 758 -29.36 -37.29 36.16
C SER A 758 -28.94 -37.29 37.63
N ARG A 759 -28.27 -38.34 38.10
CA ARG A 759 -27.74 -38.45 39.48
C ARG A 759 -26.26 -38.06 39.58
N LEU A 760 -25.60 -37.82 38.45
CA LEU A 760 -24.21 -37.39 38.42
C LEU A 760 -24.14 -35.90 38.74
N ASP A 761 -23.11 -35.52 39.49
CA ASP A 761 -22.74 -34.11 39.54
C ASP A 761 -22.23 -33.65 38.15
N ARG A 762 -22.12 -32.33 37.98
CA ARG A 762 -21.75 -31.73 36.70
C ARG A 762 -20.41 -32.25 36.18
N ASP A 763 -19.41 -32.30 37.06
CA ASP A 763 -18.03 -32.64 36.70
C ASP A 763 -17.91 -34.14 36.37
N GLN A 764 -18.68 -34.99 37.05
CA GLN A 764 -18.81 -36.42 36.73
C GLN A 764 -19.46 -36.63 35.36
N LEU A 765 -20.53 -35.87 35.04
CA LEU A 765 -21.15 -35.94 33.73
C LEU A 765 -20.19 -35.47 32.62
N GLU A 766 -19.49 -34.37 32.85
CA GLU A 766 -18.49 -33.83 31.91
C GLU A 766 -17.35 -34.82 31.67
N ALA A 767 -16.75 -35.37 32.73
CA ALA A 767 -15.69 -36.38 32.62
C ALA A 767 -16.16 -37.63 31.85
N ARG A 768 -17.41 -38.05 32.08
CA ARG A 768 -18.01 -39.19 31.39
C ARG A 768 -18.23 -38.94 29.89
N LEU A 769 -18.67 -37.74 29.51
CA LEU A 769 -18.85 -37.36 28.11
C LEU A 769 -17.51 -37.18 27.40
N ASN A 770 -16.52 -36.55 28.05
CA ASN A 770 -15.18 -36.38 27.51
C ASN A 770 -14.50 -37.73 27.22
N ALA A 771 -14.67 -38.72 28.09
CA ALA A 771 -14.14 -40.08 27.85
C ALA A 771 -14.77 -40.73 26.60
N GLN A 772 -16.06 -40.49 26.31
CA GLN A 772 -16.71 -41.00 25.10
C GLN A 772 -16.20 -40.28 23.85
N ILE A 773 -16.06 -38.96 23.93
CA ILE A 773 -15.55 -38.14 22.84
C ILE A 773 -14.11 -38.50 22.50
N GLU A 774 -13.24 -38.72 23.47
CA GLU A 774 -11.85 -39.12 23.22
C GLU A 774 -11.77 -40.40 22.39
N VAL A 775 -12.59 -41.41 22.74
CA VAL A 775 -12.69 -42.67 21.99
C VAL A 775 -13.22 -42.46 20.57
N GLU A 776 -14.28 -41.66 20.40
CA GLU A 776 -14.90 -41.44 19.09
C GLU A 776 -14.07 -40.54 18.17
N SER A 777 -13.43 -39.49 18.70
CA SER A 777 -12.50 -38.63 17.96
C SER A 777 -11.28 -39.42 17.51
N ALA A 778 -10.70 -40.28 18.36
CA ALA A 778 -9.59 -41.17 17.97
C ALA A 778 -9.99 -42.17 16.88
N ARG A 779 -11.25 -42.63 16.88
CA ARG A 779 -11.78 -43.58 15.90
C ARG A 779 -12.07 -42.94 14.54
N THR A 780 -12.58 -41.71 14.53
CA THR A 780 -13.12 -41.05 13.32
C THR A 780 -12.17 -40.02 12.71
N GLY A 781 -11.23 -39.48 13.51
CA GLY A 781 -10.44 -38.32 13.14
C GLY A 781 -11.20 -37.00 13.20
N CYS A 782 -12.48 -37.01 13.59
CA CYS A 782 -13.30 -35.81 13.72
C CYS A 782 -12.96 -35.01 14.98
N ASP A 783 -13.17 -33.70 14.91
CA ASP A 783 -12.96 -32.77 16.02
C ASP A 783 -14.25 -32.56 16.81
N ILE A 784 -14.45 -33.39 17.85
CA ILE A 784 -15.65 -33.37 18.69
C ILE A 784 -15.32 -32.78 20.07
N ARG A 785 -16.23 -31.96 20.60
CA ARG A 785 -16.11 -31.32 21.93
C ARG A 785 -17.36 -31.51 22.77
N ALA A 786 -17.22 -31.82 24.07
CA ALA A 786 -18.34 -31.81 25.00
C ALA A 786 -18.50 -30.42 25.62
N PHE A 787 -19.74 -30.07 25.94
CA PHE A 787 -20.03 -28.94 26.81
C PHE A 787 -21.15 -29.31 27.78
N VAL A 788 -20.94 -29.14 29.09
CA VAL A 788 -22.00 -29.35 30.09
C VAL A 788 -22.51 -28.00 30.56
N LEU A 789 -23.70 -27.62 30.07
CA LEU A 789 -24.37 -26.39 30.44
C LEU A 789 -25.02 -26.56 31.82
N ASN A 790 -24.50 -25.85 32.81
CA ASN A 790 -25.03 -25.82 34.18
C ASN A 790 -26.23 -24.87 34.26
N LEU A 791 -27.37 -25.41 34.67
CA LEU A 791 -28.66 -24.75 34.78
C LEU A 791 -29.16 -24.66 36.24
N GLU A 792 -28.26 -24.63 37.21
CA GLU A 792 -28.56 -24.38 38.63
C GLU A 792 -29.33 -23.05 38.82
N ARG A 793 -30.44 -23.10 39.57
CA ARG A 793 -31.25 -21.93 39.90
C ARG A 793 -30.67 -21.23 41.13
N ARG A 794 -29.65 -20.40 40.95
CA ARG A 794 -29.21 -19.51 42.04
C ARG A 794 -30.36 -18.59 42.47
N ASP A 795 -30.92 -18.84 43.65
CA ASP A 795 -31.96 -18.00 44.24
C ASP A 795 -31.35 -16.64 44.62
N PRO A 796 -31.87 -15.50 44.12
CA PRO A 796 -31.36 -14.16 44.48
C PRO A 796 -31.35 -13.86 45.98
N SER A 797 -32.07 -14.66 46.79
CA SER A 797 -32.15 -14.56 48.24
C SER A 797 -30.87 -15.00 48.98
N ALA A 798 -29.98 -15.78 48.33
CA ALA A 798 -28.79 -16.36 48.98
C ALA A 798 -27.59 -15.41 49.13
N ASN A 799 -27.61 -14.22 48.49
CA ASN A 799 -26.52 -13.23 48.58
C ASN A 799 -26.66 -12.25 49.77
N LYS A 800 -27.43 -12.62 50.81
CA LYS A 800 -27.59 -11.85 52.06
C LYS A 800 -27.02 -12.58 53.30
N ALA A 801 -25.99 -13.40 53.13
CA ALA A 801 -25.21 -13.96 54.24
C ALA A 801 -23.81 -13.33 54.30
#